data_AF-A0A9B0WI25-F1
#
_entry.id   AF-A0A9B0WI25-F1
#
_cell.length_a   1.000
_cell.length_b   1.000
_cell.length_c   1.000
_cell.angle_alpha   90.00
_cell.angle_beta   90.00
_cell.angle_gamma   90.00
#
_symmetry.space_group_name_H-M   'P 1'
#
loop_
_entity.id
_entity.type
_entity.pdbx_description
1 polymer ?
#
loop_
_entity_poly.entity_id
_entity_poly.type
_entity_poly.pdbx_seq_one_letter_code
_entity_poly.pdbx_strand_id
1 'polypeptide(L)'
;MAALEEEFTLSGVPLGSGPDGLLGVEQSDKTDQFLVTDSGRTVILYKVSDQKPLGSWSVKQGQVITCPAVCNFQTGEYIVVHDNKVLRIWNNEDVNLDKVFKATLSADVYRIHSVQGSEPLVLFRSGAVRGLEALLAEPQQKIETVISNDEMIKWTKVFMIVKHPVLIFITEKHGNYFVYVHMFHSHTLSKYTLLHGQEEKSVIQNFTASVHRKFISLVTLTSGRRIYETLIPTHPKDPETSQVLVRTLLLKAAVSGDARNGVAVSILDHDHIAVLGTLPSTTKECLSVWNIKFQTLQASKELPQGTSHQLWYYGENLFMLHGKFLTVIPYKCEVSSLAGALGKLKHSQDPDTHAVPHFVNWETPQEYELESWNSETSKRILRTRNIEMNLQPAISASKQLLLAIKNDTEKHIEVELRKFLAIKQTPDFHTIIGDIITGLLGRCKAEPSFYPRNCLMQLIQTHVLSYSLCPDLMGVALEKTDVQLLQLCLQQFPDIPESITCTCLQLFLSIDDNSLHEADINTESVFDYSSTIQDEKMEEATEIIENGFKPEEDNYSNCGKELKEKPLKTTEETTSSPVTPKRAALLNAVLHSAYSEAFLVPHLKDIPAQHTTLFLRYLHFLYLKCSANAPMTLPGVHPPTLNQIMDWICLLLDANFTVVVMIPEAKRLLISLYKFVKAQISVYSELNKIEVSFRELQKLNQEKNNTELYSIEVLELI
;
A
#
# COMPACT_ATOMS: atom_id res chain seq x y z
N MET A 1 -1.01 -7.24 7.51
CA MET A 1 -2.43 -7.45 7.88
C MET A 1 -2.67 -8.94 8.05
N ALA A 2 -3.74 -9.39 8.73
CA ALA A 2 -4.06 -10.81 8.68
C ALA A 2 -4.47 -11.23 7.26
N ALA A 3 -3.95 -12.36 6.80
CA ALA A 3 -4.21 -12.92 5.49
C ALA A 3 -4.50 -14.41 5.60
N LEU A 4 -5.44 -14.88 4.78
CA LEU A 4 -5.71 -16.31 4.57
C LEU A 4 -4.96 -16.72 3.30
N GLU A 5 -4.10 -17.73 3.40
CA GLU A 5 -3.33 -18.24 2.26
C GLU A 5 -4.14 -19.23 1.43
N GLU A 6 -3.50 -19.80 0.40
CA GLU A 6 -4.12 -20.79 -0.47
C GLU A 6 -4.51 -22.04 0.33
N GLU A 7 -5.73 -22.54 0.11
CA GLU A 7 -6.22 -23.71 0.83
C GLU A 7 -5.82 -24.99 0.13
N PHE A 8 -5.66 -26.05 0.91
CA PHE A 8 -5.47 -27.38 0.38
C PHE A 8 -6.25 -28.41 1.18
N THR A 9 -6.52 -29.54 0.55
CA THR A 9 -7.36 -30.59 1.09
C THR A 9 -6.51 -31.78 1.53
N LEU A 10 -6.72 -32.27 2.75
CA LEU A 10 -5.97 -33.42 3.30
C LEU A 10 -6.57 -34.78 2.94
N SER A 11 -7.89 -34.87 2.75
CA SER A 11 -8.56 -36.16 2.51
C SER A 11 -9.13 -36.27 1.10
N GLY A 12 -8.92 -37.42 0.45
CA GLY A 12 -9.74 -37.92 -0.67
C GLY A 12 -10.77 -38.98 -0.21
N VAL A 13 -10.76 -39.34 1.07
CA VAL A 13 -11.71 -40.29 1.68
C VAL A 13 -12.93 -39.51 2.15
N PRO A 14 -14.16 -39.89 1.74
CA PRO A 14 -15.37 -39.21 2.16
C PRO A 14 -15.56 -39.39 3.66
N LEU A 15 -15.29 -38.33 4.42
CA LEU A 15 -15.67 -38.23 5.83
C LEU A 15 -17.20 -38.21 5.92
N GLY A 16 -17.76 -38.70 7.03
CA GLY A 16 -19.21 -38.79 7.22
C GLY A 16 -19.89 -37.44 6.91
N SER A 17 -20.86 -37.43 5.97
CA SER A 17 -21.55 -36.20 5.59
C SER A 17 -22.55 -35.80 6.68
N GLY A 18 -22.17 -34.85 7.54
CA GLY A 18 -23.04 -34.24 8.57
C GLY A 18 -22.25 -33.47 9.63
N PRO A 19 -22.93 -32.66 10.48
CA PRO A 19 -22.31 -31.97 11.62
C PRO A 19 -21.68 -32.94 12.64
N ASP A 20 -22.15 -34.19 12.64
CA ASP A 20 -21.62 -35.28 13.44
C ASP A 20 -20.52 -36.08 12.72
N GLY A 21 -20.04 -35.68 11.54
CA GLY A 21 -19.11 -36.50 10.73
C GLY A 21 -17.69 -36.59 11.29
N LEU A 22 -17.16 -35.49 11.81
CA LEU A 22 -15.81 -35.42 12.38
C LEU A 22 -15.90 -35.13 13.88
N LEU A 23 -15.23 -35.94 14.70
CA LEU A 23 -15.19 -35.71 16.15
C LEU A 23 -14.16 -34.66 16.53
N GLY A 24 -13.02 -34.62 15.83
CA GLY A 24 -11.99 -33.63 16.08
C GLY A 24 -10.71 -33.84 15.30
N VAL A 25 -9.93 -32.77 15.25
CA VAL A 25 -8.53 -32.75 14.83
C VAL A 25 -7.70 -32.45 16.07
N GLU A 26 -6.67 -33.25 16.36
CA GLU A 26 -5.77 -33.08 17.52
C GLU A 26 -4.31 -33.21 17.08
N GLN A 27 -3.38 -32.54 17.78
CA GLN A 27 -1.95 -32.58 17.45
C GLN A 27 -1.29 -33.89 17.93
N SER A 28 -0.35 -34.41 17.13
CA SER A 28 0.52 -35.54 17.51
C SER A 28 1.77 -35.05 18.28
N ASP A 29 2.60 -35.99 18.72
CA ASP A 29 3.96 -35.79 19.22
C ASP A 29 4.85 -34.87 18.33
N LYS A 30 4.62 -34.88 17.01
CA LYS A 30 5.35 -34.06 16.03
C LYS A 30 4.54 -32.86 15.56
N THR A 31 5.21 -31.73 15.37
CA THR A 31 4.60 -30.41 15.13
C THR A 31 3.72 -30.32 13.86
N ASP A 32 4.03 -31.11 12.84
CA ASP A 32 3.34 -31.14 11.53
C ASP A 32 2.46 -32.39 11.34
N GLN A 33 2.20 -33.13 12.43
CA GLN A 33 1.39 -34.34 12.40
C GLN A 33 0.11 -34.18 13.21
N PHE A 34 -1.03 -34.56 12.61
CA PHE A 34 -2.36 -34.33 13.17
C PHE A 34 -3.22 -35.59 13.10
N LEU A 35 -3.87 -35.91 14.21
CA LEU A 35 -4.85 -36.99 14.32
C LEU A 35 -6.23 -36.45 13.95
N VAL A 36 -6.83 -37.06 12.94
CA VAL A 36 -8.17 -36.75 12.46
C VAL A 36 -9.07 -37.91 12.86
N THR A 37 -10.03 -37.64 13.73
CA THR A 37 -10.97 -38.65 14.25
C THR A 37 -12.33 -38.49 13.58
N ASP A 38 -12.71 -39.46 12.76
CA ASP A 38 -14.04 -39.56 12.17
C ASP A 38 -15.01 -40.19 13.18
N SER A 39 -16.26 -39.69 13.23
CA SER A 39 -17.26 -40.12 14.20
C SER A 39 -17.81 -41.51 14.00
N GLY A 40 -17.45 -42.16 12.89
CA GLY A 40 -17.70 -43.57 12.72
C GLY A 40 -16.72 -44.38 13.56
N ARG A 41 -15.61 -44.72 12.92
CA ARG A 41 -14.75 -45.81 13.40
C ARG A 41 -13.27 -45.57 13.23
N THR A 42 -12.87 -44.47 12.58
CA THR A 42 -11.52 -44.33 12.04
C THR A 42 -10.77 -43.16 12.65
N VAL A 43 -9.51 -43.39 12.96
CA VAL A 43 -8.53 -42.37 13.36
C VAL A 43 -7.44 -42.38 12.30
N ILE A 44 -7.15 -41.24 11.70
CA ILE A 44 -6.16 -41.11 10.64
C ILE A 44 -5.10 -40.10 11.08
N LEU A 45 -3.82 -40.47 11.02
CA LEU A 45 -2.70 -39.55 11.24
C LEU A 45 -2.28 -38.96 9.91
N TYR A 46 -2.31 -37.63 9.80
CA TYR A 46 -1.86 -36.89 8.62
C TYR A 46 -0.57 -36.15 8.89
N LYS A 47 0.28 -36.06 7.87
CA LYS A 47 1.34 -35.04 7.80
C LYS A 47 0.88 -33.93 6.87
N VAL A 48 0.72 -32.73 7.42
CA VAL A 48 0.04 -31.62 6.73
C VAL A 48 0.89 -31.05 5.59
N SER A 49 2.20 -30.87 5.81
CA SER A 49 3.11 -30.41 4.75
C SER A 49 3.17 -31.34 3.51
N ASP A 50 3.07 -32.65 3.72
CA ASP A 50 3.12 -33.64 2.64
C ASP A 50 1.73 -33.93 2.03
N GLN A 51 0.65 -33.40 2.64
CA GLN A 51 -0.75 -33.69 2.29
C GLN A 51 -1.08 -35.19 2.23
N LYS A 52 -0.46 -36.00 3.11
CA LYS A 52 -0.55 -37.46 3.07
C LYS A 52 -0.95 -38.07 4.42
N PRO A 53 -1.80 -39.11 4.42
CA PRO A 53 -2.02 -39.94 5.59
C PRO A 53 -0.78 -40.81 5.84
N LEU A 54 -0.31 -40.83 7.09
CA LEU A 54 0.78 -41.69 7.56
C LEU A 54 0.27 -43.00 8.14
N GLY A 55 -0.92 -43.00 8.76
CA GLY A 55 -1.52 -44.16 9.38
C GLY A 55 -3.04 -44.03 9.50
N SER A 56 -3.74 -45.16 9.47
CA SER A 56 -5.20 -45.22 9.62
C SER A 56 -5.58 -46.43 10.47
N TRP A 57 -6.35 -46.18 11.51
CA TRP A 57 -6.71 -47.16 12.53
C TRP A 57 -8.22 -47.18 12.71
N SER A 58 -8.81 -48.37 12.70
CA SER A 58 -10.27 -48.52 12.78
C SER A 58 -10.69 -49.47 13.90
N VAL A 59 -11.75 -49.11 14.63
CA VAL A 59 -12.39 -50.02 15.61
C VAL A 59 -13.28 -51.06 14.91
N LYS A 60 -13.64 -52.16 15.61
CA LYS A 60 -14.48 -53.23 15.01
C LYS A 60 -15.79 -52.70 14.49
N GLN A 61 -16.33 -53.39 13.50
CA GLN A 61 -17.70 -53.19 13.07
C GLN A 61 -18.67 -53.37 14.25
N GLY A 62 -19.47 -52.34 14.51
CA GLY A 62 -20.39 -52.26 15.65
C GLY A 62 -19.90 -51.45 16.85
N GLN A 63 -18.59 -51.14 16.92
CA GLN A 63 -18.04 -50.17 17.87
C GLN A 63 -18.06 -48.78 17.26
N VAL A 64 -18.21 -47.75 18.12
CA VAL A 64 -18.21 -46.35 17.69
C VAL A 64 -17.24 -45.55 18.56
N ILE A 65 -16.41 -44.75 17.91
CA ILE A 65 -15.52 -43.81 18.62
C ILE A 65 -16.40 -42.68 19.18
N THR A 66 -16.27 -42.39 20.48
CA THR A 66 -17.17 -41.44 21.15
C THR A 66 -16.52 -40.11 21.51
N CYS A 67 -15.20 -40.00 21.42
CA CYS A 67 -14.47 -38.74 21.59
C CYS A 67 -13.23 -38.68 20.67
N PRO A 68 -12.66 -37.49 20.41
CA PRO A 68 -11.45 -37.35 19.62
C PRO A 68 -10.30 -38.18 20.19
N ALA A 69 -9.52 -38.81 19.30
CA ALA A 69 -8.26 -39.44 19.68
C ALA A 69 -7.20 -38.37 19.99
N VAL A 70 -6.37 -38.61 21.00
CA VAL A 70 -5.32 -37.69 21.43
C VAL A 70 -3.98 -38.40 21.52
N CYS A 71 -2.88 -37.65 21.37
CA CYS A 71 -1.53 -38.16 21.61
C CYS A 71 -1.12 -37.89 23.05
N ASN A 72 -0.55 -38.87 23.74
CA ASN A 72 0.20 -38.66 24.98
C ASN A 72 1.56 -38.07 24.61
N PHE A 73 1.80 -36.80 24.93
CA PHE A 73 3.07 -36.13 24.61
C PHE A 73 4.26 -36.64 25.43
N GLN A 74 4.02 -37.37 26.53
CA GLN A 74 5.08 -37.95 27.36
C GLN A 74 5.58 -39.29 26.82
N THR A 75 4.67 -40.13 26.33
CA THR A 75 5.01 -41.49 25.84
C THR A 75 5.05 -41.59 24.31
N GLY A 76 4.40 -40.66 23.59
CA GLY A 76 4.22 -40.73 22.13
C GLY A 76 3.12 -41.70 21.69
N GLU A 77 2.36 -42.27 22.62
CA GLU A 77 1.26 -43.19 22.34
C GLU A 77 -0.05 -42.44 22.07
N TYR A 78 -0.93 -43.05 21.29
CA TYR A 78 -2.25 -42.54 20.95
C TYR A 78 -3.33 -43.18 21.81
N ILE A 79 -4.34 -42.40 22.15
CA ILE A 79 -5.41 -42.81 23.07
C ILE A 79 -6.76 -42.45 22.46
N VAL A 80 -7.70 -43.38 22.54
CA VAL A 80 -9.08 -43.20 22.07
C VAL A 80 -10.05 -43.88 23.01
N VAL A 81 -11.26 -43.32 23.12
CA VAL A 81 -12.38 -43.98 23.80
C VAL A 81 -13.44 -44.36 22.78
N HIS A 82 -13.89 -45.60 22.86
CA HIS A 82 -15.04 -46.09 22.12
C HIS A 82 -16.13 -46.59 23.08
N ASP A 83 -17.37 -46.57 22.60
CA ASP A 83 -18.57 -46.99 23.32
C ASP A 83 -18.70 -46.31 24.72
N ASN A 84 -18.27 -45.05 24.81
CA ASN A 84 -18.24 -44.17 26.01
C ASN A 84 -17.38 -44.63 27.19
N LYS A 85 -16.97 -45.89 27.30
CA LYS A 85 -16.27 -46.41 28.50
C LYS A 85 -14.96 -47.12 28.21
N VAL A 86 -14.72 -47.53 26.97
CA VAL A 86 -13.58 -48.40 26.65
C VAL A 86 -12.45 -47.57 26.10
N LEU A 87 -11.37 -47.47 26.87
CA LEU A 87 -10.14 -46.78 26.52
C LEU A 87 -9.19 -47.76 25.81
N ARG A 88 -8.59 -47.32 24.70
CA ARG A 88 -7.53 -48.04 23.98
C ARG A 88 -6.29 -47.16 23.86
N ILE A 89 -5.11 -47.78 23.96
CA ILE A 89 -3.81 -47.14 23.82
C ILE A 89 -3.00 -47.91 22.77
N TRP A 90 -2.42 -47.20 21.80
CA TRP A 90 -1.61 -47.79 20.71
C TRP A 90 -0.49 -46.84 20.26
N ASN A 91 0.43 -47.33 19.44
CA ASN A 91 1.50 -46.56 18.82
C ASN A 91 1.47 -46.63 17.28
N ASN A 92 2.45 -46.01 16.61
CA ASN A 92 2.54 -46.03 15.14
C ASN A 92 2.86 -47.42 14.54
N GLU A 93 3.44 -48.33 15.31
CA GLU A 93 3.80 -49.69 14.85
C GLU A 93 2.61 -50.65 14.91
N ASP A 94 1.59 -50.32 15.71
CA ASP A 94 0.39 -51.13 15.86
C ASP A 94 -0.49 -51.07 14.61
N VAL A 95 -0.66 -52.21 13.92
CA VAL A 95 -1.45 -52.28 12.68
C VAL A 95 -2.96 -52.38 12.95
N ASN A 96 -3.38 -52.91 14.11
CA ASN A 96 -4.80 -53.17 14.39
C ASN A 96 -5.16 -52.80 15.83
N LEU A 97 -6.08 -51.84 15.99
CA LEU A 97 -6.60 -51.39 17.28
C LEU A 97 -7.17 -52.52 18.14
N ASP A 98 -7.59 -53.63 17.56
CA ASP A 98 -8.20 -54.73 18.31
C ASP A 98 -7.27 -55.50 19.21
N LYS A 99 -5.98 -55.50 18.88
CA LYS A 99 -4.95 -56.24 19.61
C LYS A 99 -4.20 -55.37 20.60
N VAL A 100 -4.43 -54.06 20.57
CA VAL A 100 -3.74 -53.09 21.43
C VAL A 100 -4.33 -53.10 22.84
N PHE A 101 -3.67 -52.39 23.75
CA PHE A 101 -4.11 -52.29 25.12
C PHE A 101 -5.55 -51.77 25.22
N LYS A 102 -6.33 -52.36 26.12
CA LYS A 102 -7.74 -52.01 26.35
C LYS A 102 -8.04 -51.99 27.85
N ALA A 103 -8.66 -50.90 28.31
CA ALA A 103 -9.20 -50.78 29.66
C ALA A 103 -10.67 -50.34 29.61
N THR A 104 -11.53 -50.96 30.41
CA THR A 104 -12.93 -50.52 30.57
C THR A 104 -13.04 -49.68 31.84
N LEU A 105 -13.53 -48.46 31.71
CA LEU A 105 -13.71 -47.52 32.81
C LEU A 105 -15.08 -47.70 33.51
N SER A 106 -15.17 -47.27 34.76
CA SER A 106 -16.39 -47.40 35.58
C SER A 106 -17.53 -46.46 35.16
N ALA A 107 -17.20 -45.31 34.55
CA ALA A 107 -18.16 -44.27 34.16
C ALA A 107 -17.96 -43.80 32.72
N ASP A 108 -18.99 -43.14 32.16
CA ASP A 108 -18.96 -42.63 30.79
C ASP A 108 -18.01 -41.44 30.65
N VAL A 109 -17.08 -41.55 29.71
CA VAL A 109 -16.14 -40.50 29.32
C VAL A 109 -16.86 -39.49 28.42
N TYR A 110 -16.62 -38.21 28.68
CA TYR A 110 -17.03 -37.13 27.80
C TYR A 110 -15.94 -36.80 26.77
N ARG A 111 -14.72 -36.53 27.24
CA ARG A 111 -13.57 -36.19 26.37
C ARG A 111 -12.24 -36.48 27.06
N ILE A 112 -11.23 -36.82 26.27
CA ILE A 112 -9.83 -36.86 26.72
C ILE A 112 -9.16 -35.57 26.23
N HIS A 113 -8.42 -34.91 27.12
CA HIS A 113 -7.60 -33.75 26.80
C HIS A 113 -6.13 -34.10 26.96
N SER A 114 -5.32 -33.73 25.98
CA SER A 114 -3.87 -33.84 26.06
C SER A 114 -3.24 -32.47 25.81
N VAL A 115 -2.18 -32.18 26.54
CA VAL A 115 -1.40 -30.94 26.39
C VAL A 115 0.07 -31.21 26.66
N GLN A 116 0.96 -30.55 25.94
CA GLN A 116 2.39 -30.73 26.11
C GLN A 116 2.83 -30.41 27.55
N GLY A 117 3.61 -31.31 28.15
CA GLY A 117 4.13 -31.16 29.51
C GLY A 117 3.23 -31.68 30.64
N SER A 118 2.11 -32.35 30.31
CA SER A 118 1.24 -33.04 31.28
C SER A 118 0.85 -34.43 30.76
N GLU A 119 0.48 -35.34 31.67
CA GLU A 119 -0.25 -36.54 31.30
C GLU A 119 -1.64 -36.18 30.73
N PRO A 120 -2.24 -37.03 29.88
CA PRO A 120 -3.61 -36.86 29.41
C PRO A 120 -4.64 -36.89 30.54
N LEU A 121 -5.63 -36.00 30.46
CA LEU A 121 -6.71 -35.85 31.43
C LEU A 121 -8.03 -36.35 30.85
N VAL A 122 -8.71 -37.23 31.58
CA VAL A 122 -10.00 -37.80 31.19
C VAL A 122 -11.12 -37.10 31.93
N LEU A 123 -11.98 -36.40 31.20
CA LEU A 123 -13.19 -35.76 31.70
C LEU A 123 -14.39 -36.71 31.52
N PHE A 124 -15.06 -37.02 32.61
CA PHE A 124 -16.27 -37.85 32.62
C PHE A 124 -17.52 -37.02 32.39
N ARG A 125 -18.60 -37.64 31.91
CA ARG A 125 -19.92 -36.99 31.74
C ARG A 125 -20.49 -36.46 33.06
N SER A 126 -20.03 -36.99 34.19
CA SER A 126 -20.37 -36.51 35.55
C SER A 126 -19.59 -35.26 35.99
N GLY A 127 -18.71 -34.72 35.14
CA GLY A 127 -17.87 -33.55 35.42
C GLY A 127 -16.60 -33.85 36.22
N ALA A 128 -16.40 -35.09 36.69
CA ALA A 128 -15.16 -35.49 37.35
C ALA A 128 -14.01 -35.59 36.34
N VAL A 129 -12.79 -35.32 36.81
CA VAL A 129 -11.57 -35.40 36.00
C VAL A 129 -10.54 -36.28 36.70
N ARG A 130 -9.86 -37.12 35.93
CA ARG A 130 -8.76 -37.97 36.41
C ARG A 130 -7.60 -37.97 35.42
N GLY A 131 -6.38 -38.08 35.93
CA GLY A 131 -5.19 -38.36 35.12
C GLY A 131 -5.25 -39.77 34.55
N LEU A 132 -4.65 -39.96 33.38
CA LEU A 132 -4.62 -41.25 32.70
C LEU A 132 -3.90 -42.31 33.53
N GLU A 133 -2.77 -42.00 34.14
CA GLU A 133 -1.97 -42.97 34.90
C GLU A 133 -2.75 -43.54 36.09
N ALA A 134 -3.48 -42.67 36.81
CA ALA A 134 -4.34 -43.08 37.91
C ALA A 134 -5.51 -43.97 37.43
N LEU A 135 -6.04 -43.74 36.23
CA LEU A 135 -7.08 -44.58 35.63
C LEU A 135 -6.54 -45.92 35.13
N LEU A 136 -5.30 -45.96 34.65
CA LEU A 136 -4.68 -47.21 34.21
C LEU A 136 -4.31 -48.11 35.39
N ALA A 137 -3.89 -47.53 36.52
CA ALA A 137 -3.65 -48.26 37.76
C ALA A 137 -4.94 -48.90 38.32
N GLU A 138 -6.04 -48.13 38.35
CA GLU A 138 -7.35 -48.60 38.83
C GLU A 138 -8.51 -48.19 37.89
N PRO A 139 -8.78 -48.95 36.80
CA PRO A 139 -9.81 -48.58 35.82
C PRO A 139 -11.25 -48.58 36.35
N GLN A 140 -11.52 -49.40 37.35
CA GLN A 140 -12.84 -49.56 37.98
C GLN A 140 -13.02 -48.68 39.23
N GLN A 141 -12.15 -47.68 39.43
CA GLN A 141 -12.26 -46.75 40.55
C GLN A 141 -13.61 -46.01 40.55
N LYS A 142 -14.07 -45.59 41.72
CA LYS A 142 -15.33 -44.86 41.85
C LYS A 142 -15.14 -43.41 41.34
N ILE A 143 -15.93 -43.03 40.34
CA ILE A 143 -15.94 -41.66 39.80
C ILE A 143 -17.04 -40.86 40.51
N GLU A 144 -16.68 -39.66 40.98
CA GLU A 144 -17.59 -38.75 41.66
C GLU A 144 -18.50 -37.98 40.68
N THR A 145 -19.62 -37.48 41.21
CA THR A 145 -20.56 -36.63 40.48
C THR A 145 -20.36 -35.18 40.89
N VAL A 146 -19.72 -34.41 40.02
CA VAL A 146 -19.39 -32.99 40.25
C VAL A 146 -20.52 -32.07 39.80
N ILE A 147 -21.16 -32.40 38.68
CA ILE A 147 -22.28 -31.64 38.13
C ILE A 147 -23.61 -32.31 38.46
N SER A 148 -24.69 -31.54 38.52
CA SER A 148 -26.03 -32.09 38.75
C SER A 148 -26.51 -32.90 37.54
N ASN A 149 -27.41 -33.86 37.75
CA ASN A 149 -27.91 -34.73 36.66
C ASN A 149 -28.59 -33.98 35.50
N ASP A 150 -29.12 -32.78 35.75
CA ASP A 150 -29.75 -31.93 34.74
C ASP A 150 -28.76 -30.96 34.05
N GLU A 151 -27.49 -30.95 34.45
CA GLU A 151 -26.44 -30.12 33.85
C GLU A 151 -25.73 -30.89 32.73
N MET A 152 -25.68 -30.30 31.53
CA MET A 152 -25.05 -30.91 30.35
C MET A 152 -23.79 -30.16 29.96
N ILE A 153 -22.67 -30.87 29.78
CA ILE A 153 -21.40 -30.29 29.31
C ILE A 153 -21.54 -29.90 27.82
N LYS A 154 -21.25 -28.64 27.50
CA LYS A 154 -21.34 -28.07 26.13
C LYS A 154 -20.00 -27.78 25.50
N TRP A 155 -18.99 -27.45 26.30
CA TRP A 155 -17.69 -27.05 25.79
C TRP A 155 -16.59 -27.34 26.80
N THR A 156 -15.40 -27.65 26.31
CA THR A 156 -14.24 -28.05 27.11
C THR A 156 -12.93 -27.61 26.45
N LYS A 157 -11.94 -27.21 27.24
CA LYS A 157 -10.58 -26.91 26.77
C LYS A 157 -9.56 -27.07 27.90
N VAL A 158 -8.35 -27.44 27.56
CA VAL A 158 -7.21 -27.53 28.49
C VAL A 158 -6.14 -26.51 28.11
N PHE A 159 -5.45 -25.98 29.11
CA PHE A 159 -4.34 -25.05 28.95
C PHE A 159 -3.18 -25.40 29.88
N MET A 160 -1.98 -24.93 29.55
CA MET A 160 -0.83 -24.94 30.45
C MET A 160 -0.60 -23.55 31.03
N ILE A 161 -0.80 -23.40 32.34
CA ILE A 161 -0.55 -22.16 33.10
C ILE A 161 0.60 -22.42 34.07
N VAL A 162 1.72 -21.71 33.90
CA VAL A 162 2.91 -21.82 34.79
C VAL A 162 3.32 -23.29 35.00
N LYS A 163 3.41 -24.07 33.91
CA LYS A 163 3.74 -25.52 33.90
C LYS A 163 2.71 -26.45 34.57
N HIS A 164 1.51 -25.97 34.87
CA HIS A 164 0.43 -26.81 35.39
C HIS A 164 -0.75 -26.85 34.43
N PRO A 165 -1.34 -28.04 34.20
CA PRO A 165 -2.53 -28.13 33.39
C PRO A 165 -3.71 -27.48 34.11
N VAL A 166 -4.58 -26.83 33.34
CA VAL A 166 -5.83 -26.24 33.80
C VAL A 166 -6.92 -26.64 32.82
N LEU A 167 -7.94 -27.33 33.32
CA LEU A 167 -9.11 -27.72 32.53
C LEU A 167 -10.24 -26.75 32.78
N ILE A 168 -10.83 -26.22 31.71
CA ILE A 168 -12.06 -25.44 31.75
C ILE A 168 -13.16 -26.20 31.01
N PHE A 169 -14.34 -26.25 31.59
CA PHE A 169 -15.53 -26.77 30.91
C PHE A 169 -16.78 -25.97 31.26
N ILE A 170 -17.72 -25.95 30.32
CA ILE A 170 -18.94 -25.15 30.42
C ILE A 170 -20.13 -26.11 30.39
N THR A 171 -21.05 -25.92 31.34
CA THR A 171 -22.31 -26.66 31.40
C THR A 171 -23.50 -25.74 31.16
N GLU A 172 -24.60 -26.32 30.68
CA GLU A 172 -25.89 -25.67 30.54
C GLU A 172 -26.92 -26.33 31.46
N LYS A 173 -27.68 -25.52 32.20
CA LYS A 173 -28.84 -25.94 33.01
C LYS A 173 -30.00 -24.96 32.81
N HIS A 174 -31.12 -25.41 32.26
CA HIS A 174 -32.31 -24.58 32.04
C HIS A 174 -32.01 -23.23 31.36
N GLY A 175 -31.08 -23.19 30.40
CA GLY A 175 -30.66 -21.98 29.68
C GLY A 175 -29.60 -21.12 30.38
N ASN A 176 -29.23 -21.44 31.63
CA ASN A 176 -28.11 -20.81 32.32
C ASN A 176 -26.81 -21.56 32.05
N TYR A 177 -25.72 -20.82 31.90
CA TYR A 177 -24.39 -21.37 31.64
C TYR A 177 -23.50 -21.26 32.89
N PHE A 178 -22.86 -22.36 33.25
CA PHE A 178 -21.88 -22.42 34.33
C PHE A 178 -20.50 -22.77 33.78
N VAL A 179 -19.48 -22.11 34.30
CA VAL A 179 -18.09 -22.36 33.93
C VAL A 179 -17.39 -23.00 35.12
N TYR A 180 -16.76 -24.14 34.88
CA TYR A 180 -15.97 -24.87 35.85
C TYR A 180 -14.50 -24.78 35.46
N VAL A 181 -13.65 -24.36 36.40
CA VAL A 181 -12.20 -24.29 36.22
C VAL A 181 -11.55 -25.22 37.23
N HIS A 182 -10.87 -26.25 36.73
CA HIS A 182 -10.14 -27.21 37.54
C HIS A 182 -8.63 -26.93 37.46
N MET A 183 -8.05 -26.55 38.59
CA MET A 183 -6.63 -26.29 38.76
C MET A 183 -5.98 -27.51 39.41
N PHE A 184 -5.19 -28.29 38.66
CA PHE A 184 -4.65 -29.57 39.16
C PHE A 184 -3.53 -29.40 40.19
N HIS A 185 -2.75 -28.31 40.13
CA HIS A 185 -1.68 -28.07 41.10
C HIS A 185 -2.20 -27.80 42.52
N SER A 186 -3.32 -27.08 42.62
CA SER A 186 -3.95 -26.73 43.90
C SER A 186 -5.15 -27.61 44.23
N HIS A 187 -5.45 -28.61 43.40
CA HIS A 187 -6.63 -29.47 43.48
C HIS A 187 -7.94 -28.69 43.70
N THR A 188 -8.04 -27.51 43.09
CA THR A 188 -9.15 -26.58 43.30
C THR A 188 -10.09 -26.61 42.10
N LEU A 189 -11.37 -26.87 42.36
CA LEU A 189 -12.43 -26.72 41.38
C LEU A 189 -13.24 -25.48 41.72
N SER A 190 -13.33 -24.53 40.80
CA SER A 190 -14.12 -23.31 40.99
C SER A 190 -15.27 -23.25 40.01
N LYS A 191 -16.45 -22.87 40.51
CA LYS A 191 -17.68 -22.72 39.74
C LYS A 191 -18.02 -21.24 39.57
N TYR A 192 -18.32 -20.86 38.33
CA TYR A 192 -18.74 -19.52 37.98
C TYR A 192 -20.07 -19.54 37.23
N THR A 193 -20.92 -18.56 37.51
CA THR A 193 -22.18 -18.34 36.79
C THR A 193 -21.97 -17.26 35.74
N LEU A 194 -22.29 -17.59 34.48
CA LEU A 194 -22.13 -16.68 33.35
C LEU A 194 -23.43 -15.88 33.13
N LEU A 195 -23.50 -14.63 33.61
CA LEU A 195 -24.71 -13.81 33.46
C LEU A 195 -25.05 -13.54 31.98
N HIS A 196 -26.34 -13.57 31.65
CA HIS A 196 -26.85 -12.96 30.42
C HIS A 196 -26.82 -11.43 30.58
N GLY A 197 -26.34 -10.72 29.56
CA GLY A 197 -26.51 -9.26 29.49
C GLY A 197 -28.00 -8.89 29.40
N GLN A 198 -28.33 -7.62 29.65
CA GLN A 198 -29.70 -7.06 29.68
C GLN A 198 -30.61 -7.38 28.46
N GLU A 199 -30.10 -7.98 27.39
CA GLU A 199 -30.89 -8.47 26.26
C GLU A 199 -31.42 -9.89 26.56
N GLU A 200 -32.59 -9.94 27.17
CA GLU A 200 -33.37 -11.16 27.39
C GLU A 200 -33.61 -11.88 26.05
N LYS A 201 -33.13 -13.14 25.94
CA LYS A 201 -33.36 -14.14 24.86
C LYS A 201 -32.26 -14.39 23.82
N SER A 202 -31.00 -13.98 24.03
CA SER A 202 -29.91 -14.47 23.17
C SER A 202 -29.35 -15.83 23.63
N VAL A 203 -29.27 -16.80 22.72
CA VAL A 203 -28.70 -18.14 22.97
C VAL A 203 -27.22 -18.11 22.59
N ILE A 204 -26.35 -18.70 23.40
CA ILE A 204 -24.92 -18.81 23.08
C ILE A 204 -24.77 -19.92 22.05
N GLN A 205 -24.16 -19.60 20.91
CA GLN A 205 -23.96 -20.54 19.80
C GLN A 205 -22.60 -21.23 19.89
N ASN A 206 -21.56 -20.52 20.35
CA ASN A 206 -20.21 -21.09 20.43
C ASN A 206 -19.39 -20.46 21.56
N PHE A 207 -18.39 -21.21 22.01
CA PHE A 207 -17.44 -20.86 23.05
C PHE A 207 -16.02 -21.08 22.54
N THR A 208 -15.13 -20.17 22.89
CA THR A 208 -13.70 -20.37 22.74
C THR A 208 -12.99 -19.65 23.87
N ALA A 209 -11.83 -20.14 24.28
CA ALA A 209 -11.07 -19.45 25.31
C ALA A 209 -9.58 -19.42 24.99
N SER A 210 -8.94 -18.37 25.49
CA SER A 210 -7.50 -18.18 25.49
C SER A 210 -7.04 -17.89 26.92
N VAL A 211 -5.76 -18.10 27.18
CA VAL A 211 -5.18 -17.91 28.52
C VAL A 211 -4.18 -16.78 28.48
N HIS A 212 -4.37 -15.83 29.39
CA HIS A 212 -3.37 -14.85 29.79
C HIS A 212 -2.82 -15.22 31.16
N ARG A 213 -1.59 -14.76 31.46
CA ARG A 213 -0.86 -15.12 32.71
C ARG A 213 -1.68 -14.97 34.01
N LYS A 214 -2.71 -14.12 34.04
CA LYS A 214 -3.54 -13.85 35.23
C LYS A 214 -5.02 -14.20 35.07
N PHE A 215 -5.51 -14.38 33.84
CA PHE A 215 -6.93 -14.56 33.55
C PHE A 215 -7.11 -15.47 32.33
N ILE A 216 -8.17 -16.27 32.34
CA ILE A 216 -8.67 -17.00 31.18
C ILE A 216 -9.69 -16.09 30.50
N SER A 217 -9.44 -15.72 29.25
CA SER A 217 -10.40 -14.97 28.42
C SER A 217 -11.33 -15.96 27.73
N LEU A 218 -12.59 -15.98 28.14
CA LEU A 218 -13.66 -16.75 27.52
C LEU A 218 -14.41 -15.85 26.53
N VAL A 219 -14.33 -16.19 25.26
CA VAL A 219 -15.06 -15.53 24.18
C VAL A 219 -16.30 -16.35 23.84
N THR A 220 -17.46 -15.69 23.84
CA THR A 220 -18.76 -16.29 23.56
C THR A 220 -19.41 -15.61 22.39
N LEU A 221 -19.92 -16.40 21.45
CA LEU A 221 -20.71 -15.92 20.33
C LEU A 221 -22.19 -16.13 20.62
N THR A 222 -22.99 -15.06 20.54
CA THR A 222 -24.44 -15.14 20.75
C THR A 222 -25.22 -15.06 19.44
N SER A 223 -26.44 -15.60 19.46
CA SER A 223 -27.41 -15.49 18.35
C SER A 223 -27.72 -14.05 17.94
N GLY A 224 -27.47 -13.08 18.84
CA GLY A 224 -27.60 -11.64 18.60
C GLY A 224 -26.49 -11.02 17.74
N ARG A 225 -25.64 -11.83 17.09
CA ARG A 225 -24.55 -11.38 16.18
C ARG A 225 -23.46 -10.59 16.90
N ARG A 226 -23.24 -10.89 18.17
CA ARG A 226 -22.28 -10.20 19.03
C ARG A 226 -21.35 -11.20 19.66
N ILE A 227 -20.09 -10.79 19.76
CA ILE A 227 -19.05 -11.55 20.40
C ILE A 227 -18.76 -10.86 21.72
N TYR A 228 -18.83 -11.62 22.80
CA TYR A 228 -18.58 -11.13 24.15
C TYR A 228 -17.35 -11.81 24.74
N GLU A 229 -16.57 -11.05 25.49
CA GLU A 229 -15.46 -11.55 26.28
C GLU A 229 -15.84 -11.59 27.76
N THR A 230 -15.40 -12.63 28.46
CA THR A 230 -15.53 -12.79 29.90
C THR A 230 -14.17 -13.17 30.48
N LEU A 231 -13.69 -12.39 31.44
CA LEU A 231 -12.40 -12.64 32.09
C LEU A 231 -12.61 -13.47 33.36
N ILE A 232 -12.01 -14.65 33.38
CA ILE A 232 -12.09 -15.60 34.51
C ILE A 232 -10.75 -15.58 35.25
N PRO A 233 -10.71 -15.29 36.56
CA PRO A 233 -9.47 -15.29 37.30
C PRO A 233 -8.90 -16.71 37.42
N THR A 234 -7.60 -16.88 37.17
CA THR A 234 -6.91 -18.18 37.37
C THR A 234 -6.73 -18.52 38.86
N HIS A 235 -6.77 -17.50 39.73
CA HIS A 235 -6.72 -17.63 41.18
C HIS A 235 -7.99 -17.00 41.79
N PRO A 236 -9.03 -17.79 42.09
CA PRO A 236 -10.20 -17.29 42.78
C PRO A 236 -9.86 -16.84 44.20
N LYS A 237 -10.51 -15.78 44.68
CA LYS A 237 -10.40 -15.35 46.09
C LYS A 237 -11.07 -16.31 47.06
N ASP A 238 -12.13 -16.99 46.60
CA ASP A 238 -12.88 -18.01 47.33
C ASP A 238 -13.40 -19.06 46.32
N PRO A 239 -12.91 -20.32 46.38
CA PRO A 239 -13.25 -21.36 45.41
C PRO A 239 -14.59 -22.07 45.67
N GLU A 240 -15.13 -22.00 46.88
CA GLU A 240 -16.36 -22.72 47.25
C GLU A 240 -17.63 -21.93 46.93
N THR A 241 -17.55 -20.60 46.85
CA THR A 241 -18.68 -19.75 46.48
C THR A 241 -18.78 -19.58 44.97
N SER A 242 -19.97 -19.82 44.42
CA SER A 242 -20.25 -19.60 43.00
C SER A 242 -20.15 -18.11 42.68
N GLN A 243 -19.09 -17.71 41.99
CA GLN A 243 -18.86 -16.31 41.62
C GLN A 243 -19.60 -15.95 40.34
N VAL A 244 -20.01 -14.69 40.21
CA VAL A 244 -20.78 -14.20 39.08
C VAL A 244 -19.84 -13.44 38.13
N LEU A 245 -19.81 -13.84 36.85
CA LEU A 245 -18.95 -13.23 35.84
C LEU A 245 -19.74 -12.27 34.94
N VAL A 246 -19.13 -11.11 34.66
CA VAL A 246 -19.68 -10.08 33.78
C VAL A 246 -19.08 -10.21 32.39
N ARG A 247 -19.92 -10.05 31.36
CA ARG A 247 -19.50 -10.09 29.95
C ARG A 247 -19.27 -8.67 29.42
N THR A 248 -18.20 -8.48 28.67
CA THR A 248 -17.90 -7.25 27.92
C THR A 248 -18.12 -7.49 26.43
N LEU A 249 -18.73 -6.54 25.73
CA LEU A 249 -18.93 -6.63 24.28
C LEU A 249 -17.58 -6.43 23.57
N LEU A 250 -17.19 -7.42 22.76
CA LEU A 250 -15.93 -7.42 22.01
C LEU A 250 -16.10 -6.90 20.58
N LEU A 251 -17.08 -7.45 19.85
CA LEU A 251 -17.36 -7.11 18.45
C LEU A 251 -18.87 -7.10 18.19
N LYS A 252 -19.32 -6.15 17.35
CA LYS A 252 -20.70 -6.02 16.90
C LYS A 252 -20.78 -6.47 15.43
N ALA A 253 -21.73 -7.37 15.13
CA ALA A 253 -22.14 -7.77 13.79
C ALA A 253 -21.13 -8.61 12.97
N ALA A 254 -20.49 -9.61 13.58
CA ALA A 254 -19.58 -10.51 12.85
C ALA A 254 -20.27 -11.47 11.86
N VAL A 255 -21.58 -11.74 12.00
CA VAL A 255 -22.29 -12.81 11.27
C VAL A 255 -23.76 -12.41 10.97
N SER A 256 -24.28 -12.78 9.80
CA SER A 256 -25.68 -12.67 9.34
C SER A 256 -26.52 -13.87 9.80
N GLY A 257 -27.79 -13.61 10.10
CA GLY A 257 -28.65 -14.60 10.74
C GLY A 257 -29.44 -15.44 9.76
N ASP A 258 -29.23 -16.75 9.83
CA ASP A 258 -30.34 -17.69 9.92
C ASP A 258 -29.99 -18.74 10.99
N ALA A 259 -30.91 -18.99 11.92
CA ALA A 259 -30.72 -19.88 13.07
C ALA A 259 -30.50 -21.36 12.71
N ARG A 260 -30.38 -21.68 11.42
CA ARG A 260 -30.23 -23.03 10.88
C ARG A 260 -28.78 -23.40 10.56
N ASN A 261 -27.88 -22.43 10.39
CA ASN A 261 -26.48 -22.69 10.05
C ASN A 261 -25.61 -22.47 11.29
N GLY A 262 -24.79 -23.46 11.64
CA GLY A 262 -23.89 -23.37 12.79
C GLY A 262 -22.82 -22.30 12.59
N VAL A 263 -22.27 -21.80 13.70
CA VAL A 263 -21.24 -20.77 13.66
C VAL A 263 -20.10 -21.18 14.58
N ALA A 264 -18.86 -21.04 14.12
CA ALA A 264 -17.66 -21.26 14.93
C ALA A 264 -16.85 -19.99 15.13
N VAL A 265 -16.26 -19.85 16.31
CA VAL A 265 -15.34 -18.77 16.64
C VAL A 265 -14.08 -19.36 17.26
N SER A 266 -12.92 -18.87 16.82
CA SER A 266 -11.60 -19.25 17.36
C SER A 266 -10.74 -18.02 17.56
N ILE A 267 -10.01 -17.96 18.68
CA ILE A 267 -9.04 -16.91 18.96
C ILE A 267 -7.72 -17.32 18.29
N LEU A 268 -7.25 -16.54 17.32
CA LEU A 268 -6.02 -16.82 16.58
C LEU A 268 -4.80 -16.30 17.31
N ASP A 269 -4.88 -15.08 17.83
CA ASP A 269 -3.86 -14.42 18.63
C ASP A 269 -4.48 -13.44 19.64
N HIS A 270 -3.71 -12.47 20.15
CA HIS A 270 -4.19 -11.47 21.09
C HIS A 270 -5.17 -10.44 20.50
N ASP A 271 -5.10 -10.19 19.20
CA ASP A 271 -5.85 -9.12 18.53
C ASP A 271 -6.80 -9.64 17.44
N HIS A 272 -6.73 -10.92 17.05
CA HIS A 272 -7.44 -11.49 15.91
C HIS A 272 -8.29 -12.70 16.31
N ILE A 273 -9.49 -12.75 15.74
CA ILE A 273 -10.38 -13.91 15.82
C ILE A 273 -10.78 -14.39 14.44
N ALA A 274 -10.90 -15.70 14.28
CA ALA A 274 -11.55 -16.31 13.14
C ALA A 274 -13.02 -16.61 13.48
N VAL A 275 -13.91 -16.26 12.56
CA VAL A 275 -15.34 -16.52 12.63
C VAL A 275 -15.75 -17.26 11.36
N LEU A 276 -16.22 -18.49 11.53
CA LEU A 276 -16.81 -19.30 10.46
C LEU A 276 -18.33 -19.16 10.54
N GLY A 277 -18.92 -18.50 9.54
CA GLY A 277 -20.36 -18.28 9.47
C GLY A 277 -20.73 -17.43 8.25
N THR A 278 -22.00 -17.08 8.10
CA THR A 278 -22.46 -16.24 7.00
C THR A 278 -22.19 -14.76 7.32
N LEU A 279 -21.55 -13.99 6.46
CA LEU A 279 -21.33 -12.55 6.69
C LEU A 279 -22.60 -11.73 6.34
N PRO A 280 -22.88 -10.56 6.96
CA PRO A 280 -24.04 -9.73 6.63
C PRO A 280 -24.18 -9.38 5.14
N SER A 281 -23.08 -9.32 4.40
CA SER A 281 -23.04 -8.99 2.97
C SER A 281 -23.22 -10.18 2.03
N THR A 282 -23.07 -11.42 2.52
CA THR A 282 -23.05 -12.63 1.68
C THR A 282 -24.12 -13.61 2.12
N THR A 283 -24.75 -14.31 1.19
CA THR A 283 -25.67 -15.42 1.51
C THR A 283 -24.94 -16.74 1.74
N LYS A 284 -23.67 -16.83 1.34
CA LYS A 284 -22.82 -18.01 1.51
C LYS A 284 -22.08 -17.98 2.84
N GLU A 285 -21.73 -19.17 3.33
CA GLU A 285 -20.81 -19.31 4.47
C GLU A 285 -19.43 -18.78 4.10
N CYS A 286 -18.78 -18.15 5.06
CA CYS A 286 -17.43 -17.63 4.91
C CYS A 286 -16.60 -17.87 6.16
N LEU A 287 -15.30 -18.05 5.95
CA LEU A 287 -14.31 -17.92 7.00
C LEU A 287 -13.82 -16.48 7.01
N SER A 288 -14.01 -15.78 8.11
CA SER A 288 -13.64 -14.37 8.26
C SER A 288 -12.67 -14.18 9.42
N VAL A 289 -11.64 -13.36 9.22
CA VAL A 289 -10.66 -12.98 10.25
C VAL A 289 -10.88 -11.53 10.61
N TRP A 290 -11.19 -11.29 11.87
CA TRP A 290 -11.51 -9.99 12.44
C TRP A 290 -10.41 -9.52 13.37
N ASN A 291 -10.06 -8.24 13.25
CA ASN A 291 -9.25 -7.56 14.23
C ASN A 291 -10.14 -7.01 15.35
N ILE A 292 -9.92 -7.50 16.56
CA ILE A 292 -10.64 -7.11 17.76
C ILE A 292 -10.32 -5.68 18.18
N LYS A 293 -9.04 -5.29 18.09
CA LYS A 293 -8.54 -3.99 18.57
C LYS A 293 -9.12 -2.81 17.80
N PHE A 294 -9.24 -2.96 16.48
CA PHE A 294 -9.79 -1.94 15.58
C PHE A 294 -11.22 -2.23 15.13
N GLN A 295 -11.78 -3.39 15.50
CA GLN A 295 -13.10 -3.87 15.08
C GLN A 295 -13.29 -3.92 13.56
N THR A 296 -12.23 -4.32 12.84
CA THR A 296 -12.20 -4.36 11.37
C THR A 296 -12.11 -5.78 10.84
N LEU A 297 -12.82 -6.07 9.74
CA LEU A 297 -12.64 -7.29 8.97
C LEU A 297 -11.33 -7.16 8.17
N GLN A 298 -10.41 -8.12 8.33
CA GLN A 298 -9.10 -8.09 7.64
C GLN A 298 -9.03 -9.06 6.46
N ALA A 299 -9.59 -10.26 6.61
CA ALA A 299 -9.64 -11.26 5.55
C ALA A 299 -10.97 -12.01 5.59
N SER A 300 -11.47 -12.40 4.42
CA SER A 300 -12.66 -13.24 4.30
C SER A 300 -12.53 -14.17 3.10
N LYS A 301 -12.97 -15.42 3.27
CA LYS A 301 -12.99 -16.43 2.21
C LYS A 301 -14.37 -17.06 2.13
N GLU A 302 -14.98 -17.03 0.94
CA GLU A 302 -16.28 -17.68 0.71
C GLU A 302 -16.13 -19.20 0.57
N LEU A 303 -17.07 -19.93 1.18
CA LEU A 303 -17.09 -21.38 1.22
C LEU A 303 -18.40 -21.90 0.61
N PRO A 304 -18.45 -22.16 -0.71
CA PRO A 304 -19.70 -22.42 -1.42
C PRO A 304 -20.31 -23.81 -1.14
N GLN A 305 -19.51 -24.78 -0.69
CA GLN A 305 -19.95 -26.19 -0.51
C GLN A 305 -20.52 -26.48 0.88
N GLY A 306 -20.71 -25.46 1.73
CA GLY A 306 -21.16 -25.60 3.12
C GLY A 306 -20.08 -26.22 4.02
N THR A 307 -20.21 -26.01 5.32
CA THR A 307 -19.23 -26.47 6.33
C THR A 307 -19.87 -27.28 7.46
N SER A 308 -19.05 -27.99 8.24
CA SER A 308 -19.49 -28.68 9.47
C SER A 308 -19.72 -27.74 10.65
N HIS A 309 -19.49 -26.43 10.47
CA HIS A 309 -19.54 -25.42 11.52
C HIS A 309 -18.62 -25.70 12.72
N GLN A 310 -17.56 -26.47 12.49
CA GLN A 310 -16.49 -26.74 13.43
C GLN A 310 -15.19 -26.19 12.84
N LEU A 311 -14.41 -25.52 13.68
CA LEU A 311 -13.14 -24.90 13.31
C LEU A 311 -12.11 -25.29 14.35
N TRP A 312 -11.01 -25.90 13.92
CA TRP A 312 -9.85 -26.18 14.75
C TRP A 312 -8.69 -25.30 14.30
N TYR A 313 -7.83 -24.93 15.24
CA TYR A 313 -6.63 -24.15 14.95
C TYR A 313 -5.43 -24.77 15.68
N TYR A 314 -4.33 -24.94 14.95
CA TYR A 314 -3.06 -25.38 15.51
C TYR A 314 -1.91 -24.72 14.76
N GLY A 315 -1.04 -24.03 15.50
CA GLY A 315 0.01 -23.23 14.88
C GLY A 315 -0.58 -22.17 13.95
N GLU A 316 -0.08 -22.14 12.71
CA GLU A 316 -0.51 -21.19 11.66
C GLU A 316 -1.56 -21.80 10.72
N ASN A 317 -2.21 -22.90 11.10
CA ASN A 317 -3.15 -23.63 10.26
C ASN A 317 -4.55 -23.69 10.88
N LEU A 318 -5.56 -23.37 10.06
CA LEU A 318 -6.97 -23.58 10.35
C LEU A 318 -7.48 -24.84 9.65
N PHE A 319 -8.18 -25.69 10.41
CA PHE A 319 -8.79 -26.92 9.90
C PHE A 319 -10.30 -26.80 9.97
N MET A 320 -10.96 -27.18 8.88
CA MET A 320 -12.42 -27.22 8.83
C MET A 320 -12.89 -28.27 7.82
N LEU A 321 -14.11 -28.77 7.99
CA LEU A 321 -14.73 -29.63 7.00
C LEU A 321 -15.46 -28.75 5.98
N HIS A 322 -15.04 -28.81 4.71
CA HIS A 322 -15.68 -28.16 3.58
C HIS A 322 -16.30 -29.24 2.70
N GLY A 323 -17.63 -29.28 2.63
CA GLY A 323 -18.35 -30.39 2.01
C GLY A 323 -18.05 -31.74 2.68
N LYS A 324 -17.25 -32.60 2.02
CA LYS A 324 -16.85 -33.93 2.53
C LYS A 324 -15.35 -34.03 2.85
N PHE A 325 -14.64 -32.92 2.74
CA PHE A 325 -13.20 -32.88 2.72
C PHE A 325 -12.68 -32.05 3.89
N LEU A 326 -11.63 -32.56 4.54
CA LEU A 326 -10.90 -31.78 5.53
C LEU A 326 -9.98 -30.79 4.80
N THR A 327 -10.30 -29.50 4.92
CA THR A 327 -9.56 -28.40 4.31
C THR A 327 -8.68 -27.75 5.36
N VAL A 328 -7.44 -27.45 4.95
CA VAL A 328 -6.46 -26.69 5.73
C VAL A 328 -6.27 -25.34 5.06
N ILE A 329 -6.38 -24.29 5.87
CA ILE A 329 -6.15 -22.91 5.45
C ILE A 329 -5.03 -22.35 6.34
N PRO A 330 -3.82 -22.19 5.80
CA PRO A 330 -2.77 -21.45 6.49
C PRO A 330 -3.19 -19.99 6.64
N TYR A 331 -2.83 -19.39 7.77
CA TYR A 331 -3.10 -17.98 8.02
C TYR A 331 -1.87 -17.29 8.60
N LYS A 332 -1.71 -16.02 8.24
CA LYS A 332 -0.69 -15.15 8.82
C LYS A 332 -1.40 -14.02 9.55
N CYS A 333 -1.06 -13.81 10.81
CA CYS A 333 -1.54 -12.68 11.61
C CYS A 333 -0.35 -11.78 11.95
N GLU A 334 -0.28 -10.62 11.31
CA GLU A 334 0.69 -9.58 11.69
C GLU A 334 0.21 -8.80 12.91
N VAL A 335 1.14 -8.19 13.64
CA VAL A 335 0.82 -7.29 14.77
C VAL A 335 -0.11 -6.16 14.31
N SER A 336 -1.21 -5.96 15.02
CA SER A 336 -2.21 -4.97 14.68
C SER A 336 -1.66 -3.55 14.76
N SER A 337 -1.56 -2.89 13.61
CA SER A 337 -1.21 -1.47 13.49
C SER A 337 -2.34 -0.66 12.86
N LEU A 338 -2.45 0.62 13.23
CA LEU A 338 -3.43 1.53 12.63
C LEU A 338 -3.16 1.70 11.13
N ALA A 339 -1.89 1.75 10.72
CA ALA A 339 -1.51 1.82 9.31
C ALA A 339 -1.98 0.58 8.54
N GLY A 340 -1.89 -0.61 9.15
CA GLY A 340 -2.44 -1.85 8.59
C GLY A 340 -3.96 -1.81 8.48
N ALA A 341 -4.66 -1.40 9.54
CA ALA A 341 -6.11 -1.29 9.55
C ALA A 341 -6.66 -0.27 8.52
N LEU A 342 -5.90 0.78 8.20
CA LEU A 342 -6.25 1.79 7.20
C LEU A 342 -5.78 1.46 5.78
N GLY A 343 -5.14 0.31 5.55
CA GLY A 343 -4.59 -0.07 4.24
C GLY A 343 -3.41 0.81 3.79
N LYS A 344 -2.74 1.50 4.71
CA LYS A 344 -1.60 2.39 4.46
C LYS A 344 -0.24 1.74 4.74
N LEU A 345 -0.25 0.52 5.29
CA LEU A 345 0.97 -0.23 5.54
C LEU A 345 1.53 -0.72 4.20
N LYS A 346 2.60 -0.08 3.73
CA LYS A 346 3.37 -0.55 2.56
C LYS A 346 3.87 -1.95 2.86
N HIS A 347 3.38 -2.94 2.14
CA HIS A 347 3.95 -4.28 2.18
C HIS A 347 5.32 -4.18 1.50
N SER A 348 6.38 -4.48 2.23
CA SER A 348 7.66 -4.79 1.59
C SER A 348 7.40 -6.01 0.71
N GLN A 349 7.26 -5.81 -0.59
CA GLN A 349 7.33 -6.93 -1.52
C GLN A 349 8.66 -7.62 -1.27
N ASP A 350 8.64 -8.94 -1.11
CA ASP A 350 9.86 -9.73 -1.04
C ASP A 350 10.72 -9.40 -2.27
N PRO A 351 12.05 -9.24 -2.09
CA PRO A 351 12.97 -8.88 -3.17
C PRO A 351 13.00 -9.88 -4.33
N ASP A 352 12.38 -11.05 -4.19
CA ASP A 352 12.38 -12.13 -5.19
C ASP A 352 11.20 -12.12 -6.18
N THR A 353 10.24 -11.19 -6.03
CA THR A 353 9.20 -11.02 -7.05
C THR A 353 9.63 -9.92 -8.00
N HIS A 354 10.35 -10.27 -9.07
CA HIS A 354 10.54 -9.39 -10.23
C HIS A 354 9.18 -9.12 -10.88
N ALA A 355 8.42 -8.17 -10.33
CA ALA A 355 7.32 -7.54 -11.02
C ALA A 355 7.93 -6.82 -12.22
N VAL A 356 7.73 -7.38 -13.42
CA VAL A 356 8.06 -6.68 -14.66
C VAL A 356 7.25 -5.39 -14.65
N PRO A 357 7.88 -4.20 -14.63
CA PRO A 357 7.12 -2.97 -14.67
C PRO A 357 6.53 -2.86 -16.08
N HIS A 358 5.22 -3.10 -16.18
CA HIS A 358 4.48 -2.70 -17.37
C HIS A 358 4.44 -1.18 -17.39
N PHE A 359 5.33 -0.59 -18.19
CA PHE A 359 5.26 0.83 -18.51
C PHE A 359 3.98 1.08 -19.32
N VAL A 360 3.16 2.02 -18.85
CA VAL A 360 1.99 2.52 -19.57
C VAL A 360 2.34 3.94 -20.00
N ASN A 361 2.43 4.16 -21.32
CA ASN A 361 2.61 5.48 -21.89
C ASN A 361 1.27 6.22 -21.88
N TRP A 362 1.20 7.36 -21.20
CA TRP A 362 0.00 8.21 -21.14
C TRP A 362 -0.12 9.17 -22.35
N GLU A 363 0.90 9.26 -23.20
CA GLU A 363 0.95 10.24 -24.30
C GLU A 363 0.46 9.71 -25.66
N THR A 364 0.23 8.40 -25.79
CA THR A 364 -0.44 7.85 -26.97
C THR A 364 -1.95 7.80 -26.74
N PRO A 365 -2.78 8.46 -27.57
CA PRO A 365 -4.21 8.18 -27.60
C PRO A 365 -4.36 6.75 -28.10
N GLN A 366 -4.50 5.81 -27.18
CA GLN A 366 -4.75 4.43 -27.51
C GLN A 366 -6.16 4.37 -28.13
N GLU A 367 -6.23 4.15 -29.45
CA GLU A 367 -7.49 3.81 -30.10
C GLU A 367 -8.05 2.59 -29.36
N TYR A 368 -9.17 2.80 -28.67
CA TYR A 368 -9.90 1.78 -27.94
C TYR A 368 -10.45 0.75 -28.93
N GLU A 369 -9.74 -0.35 -29.17
CA GLU A 369 -10.38 -1.62 -29.52
C GLU A 369 -10.69 -2.39 -28.24
N LEU A 370 -11.96 -2.34 -27.88
CA LEU A 370 -12.59 -3.09 -26.81
C LEU A 370 -12.63 -4.57 -27.19
N GLU A 371 -11.66 -5.36 -26.71
CA GLU A 371 -11.81 -6.82 -26.65
C GLU A 371 -11.66 -7.33 -25.22
N SER A 372 -12.82 -7.77 -24.73
CA SER A 372 -13.05 -8.54 -23.52
C SER A 372 -12.13 -9.75 -23.40
N TRP A 373 -11.47 -9.89 -22.25
CA TRP A 373 -10.82 -11.12 -21.84
C TRP A 373 -11.87 -12.18 -21.48
N ASN A 374 -12.34 -12.91 -22.49
CA ASN A 374 -12.96 -14.21 -22.30
C ASN A 374 -11.98 -15.28 -22.78
N SER A 375 -11.53 -16.09 -21.82
CA SER A 375 -10.83 -17.34 -22.06
C SER A 375 -11.74 -18.30 -22.82
N GLU A 376 -11.42 -18.61 -24.08
CA GLU A 376 -11.91 -19.84 -24.70
C GLU A 376 -10.87 -20.41 -25.67
N THR A 377 -10.43 -21.61 -25.32
CA THR A 377 -9.62 -22.50 -26.14
C THR A 377 -10.32 -22.80 -27.47
N SER A 378 -9.67 -22.50 -28.60
CA SER A 378 -9.93 -23.24 -29.84
C SER A 378 -8.76 -23.25 -30.81
N LYS A 379 -8.21 -24.45 -30.99
CA LYS A 379 -7.41 -24.85 -32.14
C LYS A 379 -8.32 -24.86 -33.38
N ARG A 380 -8.00 -24.09 -34.42
CA ARG A 380 -8.10 -24.52 -35.84
C ARG A 380 -7.52 -23.50 -36.83
N ILE A 381 -6.33 -23.85 -37.32
CA ILE A 381 -5.94 -23.92 -38.74
C ILE A 381 -6.60 -22.90 -39.68
N LEU A 382 -5.84 -21.88 -40.07
CA LEU A 382 -5.97 -21.26 -41.39
C LEU A 382 -4.58 -21.18 -42.03
N ARG A 383 -4.51 -21.78 -43.22
CA ARG A 383 -3.33 -21.98 -44.04
C ARG A 383 -2.90 -20.66 -44.67
N THR A 384 -1.68 -20.22 -44.40
CA THR A 384 -1.00 -19.23 -45.24
C THR A 384 0.24 -19.90 -45.84
N ARG A 385 0.33 -19.82 -47.17
CA ARG A 385 1.33 -20.48 -48.01
C ARG A 385 2.76 -20.15 -47.58
N ASN A 386 3.57 -21.20 -47.44
CA ASN A 386 5.01 -21.14 -47.37
C ASN A 386 5.57 -20.41 -48.60
N ILE A 387 6.26 -19.29 -48.35
CA ILE A 387 7.39 -18.86 -49.15
C ILE A 387 8.61 -19.16 -48.28
N GLU A 388 9.32 -20.24 -48.61
CA GLU A 388 10.65 -20.52 -48.08
C GLU A 388 11.60 -19.44 -48.59
N MET A 389 11.95 -18.49 -47.74
CA MET A 389 13.22 -17.79 -47.82
C MET A 389 14.07 -18.24 -46.64
N ASN A 390 15.18 -18.92 -46.97
CA ASN A 390 16.27 -19.21 -46.04
C ASN A 390 16.68 -17.95 -45.28
N LEU A 391 16.37 -17.87 -43.98
CA LEU A 391 16.96 -16.92 -43.06
C LEU A 391 17.45 -17.71 -41.85
N GLN A 392 18.77 -17.74 -41.68
CA GLN A 392 19.40 -18.11 -40.42
C GLN A 392 18.77 -17.30 -39.27
N PRO A 393 18.78 -17.80 -38.02
CA PRO A 393 18.26 -17.05 -36.88
C PRO A 393 19.21 -15.88 -36.60
N ALA A 394 18.97 -14.73 -37.24
CA ALA A 394 19.67 -13.50 -36.95
C ALA A 394 19.32 -13.10 -35.52
N ILE A 395 20.33 -13.04 -34.65
CA ILE A 395 20.21 -12.46 -33.31
C ILE A 395 19.62 -11.06 -33.49
N SER A 396 18.52 -10.74 -32.79
CA SER A 396 17.90 -9.40 -32.83
C SER A 396 18.97 -8.33 -32.66
N ALA A 397 18.95 -7.29 -33.51
CA ALA A 397 19.94 -6.20 -33.50
C ALA A 397 20.08 -5.56 -32.09
N SER A 398 18.99 -5.51 -31.31
CA SER A 398 19.00 -5.06 -29.92
C SER A 398 19.85 -5.93 -28.99
N LYS A 399 19.79 -7.26 -29.14
CA LYS A 399 20.59 -8.21 -28.35
C LYS A 399 22.06 -8.16 -28.74
N GLN A 400 22.37 -7.92 -30.02
CA GLN A 400 23.75 -7.71 -30.47
C GLN A 400 24.34 -6.43 -29.88
N LEU A 401 23.58 -5.33 -29.87
CA LEU A 401 24.01 -4.05 -29.28
C LEU A 401 24.23 -4.16 -27.76
N LEU A 402 23.31 -4.81 -27.02
CA LEU A 402 23.47 -5.02 -25.57
C LEU A 402 24.69 -5.90 -25.22
N LEU A 403 25.06 -6.85 -26.09
CA LEU A 403 26.28 -7.62 -25.92
C LEU A 403 27.53 -6.79 -26.22
N ALA A 404 27.51 -5.98 -27.29
CA ALA A 404 28.60 -5.10 -27.67
C ALA A 404 28.92 -4.07 -26.57
N ILE A 405 27.88 -3.53 -25.92
CA ILE A 405 28.01 -2.56 -24.82
C ILE A 405 28.89 -3.08 -23.68
N LYS A 406 28.94 -4.40 -23.42
CA LYS A 406 29.71 -4.94 -22.31
C LYS A 406 31.23 -4.83 -22.49
N ASN A 407 31.73 -5.07 -23.69
CA ASN A 407 33.18 -5.29 -23.91
C ASN A 407 33.78 -4.49 -25.06
N ASP A 408 32.98 -3.94 -25.98
CA ASP A 408 33.52 -3.31 -27.19
C ASP A 408 33.94 -1.85 -26.99
N THR A 409 34.65 -1.30 -27.99
CA THR A 409 35.09 0.10 -28.01
C THR A 409 33.92 1.06 -28.28
N GLU A 410 34.00 2.30 -27.78
CA GLU A 410 32.99 3.35 -27.98
C GLU A 410 32.62 3.53 -29.47
N LYS A 411 33.61 3.55 -30.36
CA LYS A 411 33.39 3.70 -31.81
C LYS A 411 32.62 2.53 -32.42
N HIS A 412 32.83 1.31 -31.92
CA HIS A 412 32.10 0.14 -32.38
C HIS A 412 30.65 0.18 -31.91
N ILE A 413 30.43 0.55 -30.64
CA ILE A 413 29.10 0.73 -30.06
C ILE A 413 28.30 1.79 -30.82
N GLU A 414 28.93 2.91 -31.19
CA GLU A 414 28.27 3.97 -31.95
C GLU A 414 27.81 3.50 -33.34
N VAL A 415 28.63 2.70 -34.04
CA VAL A 415 28.26 2.14 -35.35
C VAL A 415 27.08 1.17 -35.23
N GLU A 416 27.08 0.30 -34.22
CA GLU A 416 25.98 -0.64 -33.98
C GLU A 416 24.70 0.09 -33.54
N LEU A 417 24.83 1.17 -32.75
CA LEU A 417 23.70 2.01 -32.38
C LEU A 417 23.04 2.66 -33.60
N ARG A 418 23.82 3.23 -34.53
CA ARG A 418 23.27 3.80 -35.77
C ARG A 418 22.56 2.76 -36.62
N LYS A 419 23.09 1.52 -36.69
CA LYS A 419 22.41 0.42 -37.37
C LYS A 419 21.08 0.07 -36.70
N PHE A 420 21.03 0.07 -35.37
CA PHE A 420 19.81 -0.17 -34.61
C PHE A 420 18.77 0.93 -34.84
N LEU A 421 19.17 2.20 -34.77
CA LEU A 421 18.28 3.35 -34.99
C LEU A 421 17.73 3.45 -36.42
N ALA A 422 18.40 2.83 -37.41
CA ALA A 422 17.93 2.77 -38.79
C ALA A 422 16.82 1.71 -39.02
N ILE A 423 16.57 0.82 -38.05
CA ILE A 423 15.52 -0.21 -38.15
C ILE A 423 14.16 0.42 -37.82
N LYS A 424 13.09 -0.04 -38.50
CA LYS A 424 11.72 0.47 -38.31
C LYS A 424 11.29 0.33 -36.84
N GLN A 425 10.77 1.42 -36.26
CA GLN A 425 10.31 1.49 -34.88
C GLN A 425 9.18 0.48 -34.61
N THR A 426 9.39 -0.37 -33.61
CA THR A 426 8.41 -1.33 -33.07
C THR A 426 7.74 -0.76 -31.82
N PRO A 427 6.57 -1.24 -31.37
CA PRO A 427 5.96 -0.76 -30.12
C PRO A 427 6.87 -0.93 -28.88
N ASP A 428 7.71 -1.97 -28.86
CA ASP A 428 8.70 -2.21 -27.80
C ASP A 428 9.96 -1.34 -27.90
N PHE A 429 10.01 -0.36 -28.80
CA PHE A 429 11.21 0.45 -29.05
C PHE A 429 11.63 1.30 -27.83
N HIS A 430 10.66 1.78 -27.05
CA HIS A 430 10.92 2.57 -25.83
C HIS A 430 11.64 1.76 -24.74
N THR A 431 11.19 0.53 -24.47
CA THR A 431 11.79 -0.33 -23.44
C THR A 431 13.18 -0.78 -23.86
N ILE A 432 13.36 -1.12 -25.15
CA ILE A 432 14.67 -1.52 -25.69
C ILE A 432 15.68 -0.36 -25.59
N ILE A 433 15.28 0.89 -25.90
CA ILE A 433 16.16 2.04 -25.75
C ILE A 433 16.48 2.30 -24.28
N GLY A 434 15.50 2.17 -23.37
CA GLY A 434 15.72 2.22 -21.93
C GLY A 434 16.79 1.22 -21.49
N ASP A 435 16.65 -0.05 -21.88
CA ASP A 435 17.61 -1.12 -21.57
C ASP A 435 19.01 -0.83 -22.12
N ILE A 436 19.11 -0.27 -23.34
CA ILE A 436 20.38 0.14 -23.96
C ILE A 436 21.05 1.23 -23.11
N ILE A 437 20.31 2.25 -22.68
CA ILE A 437 20.84 3.32 -21.82
C ILE A 437 21.25 2.78 -20.47
N THR A 438 20.44 1.96 -19.83
CA THR A 438 20.79 1.32 -18.55
C THR A 438 22.05 0.48 -18.69
N GLY A 439 22.22 -0.24 -19.80
CA GLY A 439 23.44 -0.97 -20.12
C GLY A 439 24.67 -0.07 -20.29
N LEU A 440 24.55 1.02 -21.06
CA LEU A 440 25.62 2.01 -21.27
C LEU A 440 26.02 2.67 -19.95
N LEU A 441 25.04 3.15 -19.18
CA LEU A 441 25.27 3.81 -17.88
C LEU A 441 25.81 2.85 -16.84
N GLY A 442 25.37 1.59 -16.84
CA GLY A 442 25.93 0.54 -16.00
C GLY A 442 27.42 0.34 -16.25
N ARG A 443 27.85 0.41 -17.52
CA ARG A 443 29.28 0.39 -17.86
C ARG A 443 29.99 1.70 -17.48
N CYS A 444 29.39 2.86 -17.68
CA CYS A 444 29.97 4.14 -17.24
C CYS A 444 30.26 4.17 -15.73
N LYS A 445 29.37 3.58 -14.92
CA LYS A 445 29.55 3.46 -13.46
C LYS A 445 30.67 2.47 -13.09
N ALA A 446 30.84 1.40 -13.85
CA ALA A 446 31.89 0.41 -13.64
C ALA A 446 33.27 0.87 -14.14
N GLU A 447 33.31 1.62 -15.24
CA GLU A 447 34.52 2.08 -15.92
C GLU A 447 34.54 3.63 -16.01
N PRO A 448 35.13 4.35 -15.04
CA PRO A 448 35.06 5.82 -14.99
C PRO A 448 35.66 6.56 -16.20
N SER A 449 36.54 5.90 -16.96
CA SER A 449 37.17 6.39 -18.18
C SER A 449 36.31 6.24 -19.43
N PHE A 450 35.24 5.44 -19.36
CA PHE A 450 34.32 5.19 -20.47
C PHE A 450 33.10 6.11 -20.35
N TYR A 451 32.97 7.08 -21.26
CA TYR A 451 31.83 7.98 -21.33
C TYR A 451 31.36 8.13 -22.79
N PRO A 452 30.34 7.37 -23.23
CA PRO A 452 29.92 7.28 -24.62
C PRO A 452 29.03 8.47 -25.00
N ARG A 453 29.59 9.68 -24.94
CA ARG A 453 28.87 10.96 -25.07
C ARG A 453 28.02 11.01 -26.34
N ASN A 454 28.61 10.67 -27.48
CA ASN A 454 27.92 10.73 -28.78
C ASN A 454 26.76 9.73 -28.86
N CYS A 455 26.90 8.56 -28.24
CA CYS A 455 25.82 7.57 -28.20
C CYS A 455 24.65 8.07 -27.34
N LEU A 456 24.94 8.65 -26.17
CA LEU A 456 23.91 9.21 -25.29
C LEU A 456 23.16 10.37 -25.96
N MET A 457 23.88 11.25 -26.66
CA MET A 457 23.29 12.35 -27.42
C MET A 457 22.37 11.84 -28.54
N GLN A 458 22.80 10.85 -29.32
CA GLN A 458 21.99 10.24 -30.38
C GLN A 458 20.73 9.56 -29.83
N LEU A 459 20.82 8.95 -28.65
CA LEU A 459 19.68 8.31 -27.99
C LEU A 459 18.67 9.32 -27.46
N ILE A 460 19.12 10.43 -26.86
CA ILE A 460 18.20 11.48 -26.40
C ILE A 460 17.44 12.07 -27.61
N GLN A 461 18.15 12.38 -28.70
CA GLN A 461 17.58 12.92 -29.94
C GLN A 461 16.47 12.05 -30.59
N THR A 462 16.26 10.81 -30.16
CA THR A 462 15.12 10.02 -30.65
C THR A 462 13.77 10.51 -30.09
N HIS A 463 13.74 11.40 -29.08
CA HIS A 463 12.53 11.94 -28.43
C HIS A 463 11.59 10.87 -27.83
N VAL A 464 12.12 9.70 -27.50
CA VAL A 464 11.39 8.50 -27.05
C VAL A 464 11.61 8.24 -25.55
N LEU A 465 12.54 8.99 -24.94
CA LEU A 465 13.05 8.79 -23.59
C LEU A 465 12.38 9.72 -22.58
N SER A 466 12.34 9.25 -21.34
CA SER A 466 11.88 9.99 -20.18
C SER A 466 12.81 9.73 -18.99
N TYR A 467 12.75 10.57 -17.97
CA TYR A 467 13.54 10.40 -16.76
C TYR A 467 13.21 9.07 -16.07
N SER A 468 11.94 8.67 -16.02
CA SER A 468 11.52 7.39 -15.41
C SER A 468 12.15 6.15 -16.06
N LEU A 469 12.43 6.21 -17.37
CA LEU A 469 13.08 5.11 -18.10
C LEU A 469 14.60 5.08 -17.88
N CYS A 470 15.22 6.21 -17.59
CA CYS A 470 16.66 6.32 -17.42
C CYS A 470 17.08 7.28 -16.28
N PRO A 471 16.71 6.99 -15.02
CA PRO A 471 16.89 7.91 -13.89
C PRO A 471 18.36 8.25 -13.63
N ASP A 472 19.27 7.32 -13.97
CA ASP A 472 20.70 7.47 -13.78
C ASP A 472 21.38 8.43 -14.78
N LEU A 473 20.74 8.73 -15.92
CA LEU A 473 21.36 9.47 -17.02
C LEU A 473 21.76 10.89 -16.61
N MET A 474 20.81 11.64 -16.05
CA MET A 474 21.06 13.01 -15.59
C MET A 474 22.01 13.04 -14.40
N GLY A 475 21.98 12.02 -13.52
CA GLY A 475 22.93 11.89 -12.41
C GLY A 475 24.38 11.77 -12.89
N VAL A 476 24.65 10.87 -13.84
CA VAL A 476 25.98 10.71 -14.45
C VAL A 476 26.40 11.97 -15.21
N ALA A 477 25.46 12.64 -15.90
CA ALA A 477 25.74 13.88 -16.60
C ALA A 477 26.10 15.05 -15.67
N LEU A 478 25.44 15.13 -14.49
CA LEU A 478 25.78 16.08 -13.43
C LEU A 478 27.18 15.81 -12.86
N GLU A 479 27.53 14.55 -12.60
CA GLU A 479 28.87 14.16 -12.11
C GLU A 479 29.98 14.50 -13.11
N LYS A 480 29.73 14.32 -14.41
CA LYS A 480 30.67 14.63 -15.49
C LYS A 480 30.63 16.09 -15.96
N THR A 481 29.75 16.90 -15.37
CA THR A 481 29.47 18.29 -15.76
C THR A 481 29.21 18.47 -17.26
N ASP A 482 28.51 17.54 -17.90
CA ASP A 482 28.14 17.62 -19.32
C ASP A 482 26.90 18.49 -19.53
N VAL A 483 27.16 19.78 -19.71
CA VAL A 483 26.14 20.82 -19.78
C VAL A 483 25.21 20.69 -20.98
N GLN A 484 25.72 20.19 -22.12
CA GLN A 484 24.94 20.02 -23.35
C GLN A 484 23.94 18.86 -23.20
N LEU A 485 24.39 17.74 -22.62
CA LEU A 485 23.51 16.60 -22.37
C LEU A 485 22.38 16.97 -21.40
N LEU A 486 22.72 17.71 -20.33
CA LEU A 486 21.74 18.20 -19.37
C LEU A 486 20.73 19.16 -19.99
N GLN A 487 21.18 20.07 -20.88
CA GLN A 487 20.28 20.97 -21.62
C GLN A 487 19.27 20.18 -22.47
N LEU A 488 19.73 19.15 -23.19
CA LEU A 488 18.86 18.32 -24.01
C LEU A 488 17.87 17.51 -23.17
N CYS A 489 18.30 16.92 -22.05
CA CYS A 489 17.40 16.22 -21.14
C CYS A 489 16.32 17.16 -20.61
N LEU A 490 16.67 18.38 -20.16
CA LEU A 490 15.72 19.37 -19.67
C LEU A 490 14.70 19.81 -20.71
N GLN A 491 15.07 19.81 -22.00
CA GLN A 491 14.17 20.18 -23.09
C GLN A 491 13.26 19.04 -23.54
N GLN A 492 13.68 17.78 -23.36
CA GLN A 492 12.99 16.63 -23.96
C GLN A 492 12.27 15.72 -22.96
N PHE A 493 12.72 15.66 -21.71
CA PHE A 493 12.11 14.76 -20.72
C PHE A 493 10.91 15.44 -20.04
N PRO A 494 9.71 14.82 -20.09
CA PRO A 494 8.50 15.41 -19.52
C PRO A 494 8.40 15.27 -17.99
N ASP A 495 9.16 14.35 -17.38
CA ASP A 495 8.96 13.83 -16.02
C ASP A 495 10.20 14.00 -15.12
N ILE A 496 10.99 15.07 -15.31
CA ILE A 496 12.18 15.34 -14.50
C ILE A 496 11.75 15.76 -13.08
N PRO A 497 12.27 15.09 -12.03
CA PRO A 497 12.02 15.51 -10.65
C PRO A 497 12.59 16.89 -10.34
N GLU A 498 11.87 17.68 -9.55
CA GLU A 498 12.27 19.05 -9.17
C GLU A 498 13.63 19.10 -8.46
N SER A 499 13.98 18.03 -7.73
CA SER A 499 15.30 17.90 -7.10
C SER A 499 16.45 17.91 -8.10
N ILE A 500 16.29 17.25 -9.24
CA ILE A 500 17.28 17.19 -10.31
C ILE A 500 17.31 18.51 -11.07
N THR A 501 16.14 19.11 -11.34
CA THR A 501 16.03 20.44 -11.95
C THR A 501 16.76 21.51 -11.11
N CYS A 502 16.57 21.54 -9.80
CA CYS A 502 17.30 22.44 -8.90
C CYS A 502 18.81 22.16 -8.88
N THR A 503 19.22 20.89 -8.95
CA THR A 503 20.65 20.52 -9.02
C THR A 503 21.28 21.02 -10.33
N CYS A 504 20.56 20.90 -11.46
CA CYS A 504 20.98 21.48 -12.74
C CYS A 504 21.09 23.01 -12.66
N LEU A 505 20.10 23.68 -12.07
CA LEU A 505 20.11 25.13 -11.85
C LEU A 505 21.34 25.56 -11.04
N GLN A 506 21.63 24.87 -9.94
CA GLN A 506 22.78 25.16 -9.10
C GLN A 506 24.10 24.96 -9.85
N LEU A 507 24.23 23.89 -10.63
CA LEU A 507 25.39 23.65 -11.47
C LEU A 507 25.57 24.79 -12.50
N PHE A 508 24.52 25.15 -13.25
CA PHE A 508 24.58 26.18 -14.28
C PHE A 508 24.93 27.56 -13.74
N LEU A 509 24.51 27.88 -12.51
CA LEU A 509 24.87 29.12 -11.81
C LEU A 509 26.31 29.10 -11.27
N SER A 510 26.89 27.92 -11.02
CA SER A 510 28.23 27.75 -10.43
C SER A 510 29.36 27.63 -11.47
N ILE A 511 29.05 27.23 -12.71
CA ILE A 511 30.04 27.01 -13.78
C ILE A 511 30.70 28.34 -14.18
N ASP A 512 32.03 28.33 -14.39
CA ASP A 512 32.80 29.48 -14.84
C ASP A 512 32.59 29.79 -16.34
N ASP A 513 32.55 31.06 -16.70
CA ASP A 513 32.24 31.50 -18.07
C ASP A 513 33.28 31.04 -19.10
N ASN A 514 34.55 30.83 -18.69
CA ASN A 514 35.58 30.32 -19.60
C ASN A 514 35.32 28.88 -20.05
N SER A 515 34.75 28.05 -19.17
CA SER A 515 34.40 26.65 -19.49
C SER A 515 33.15 26.53 -20.38
N LEU A 516 32.26 27.53 -20.34
CA LEU A 516 31.10 27.59 -21.22
C LEU A 516 31.46 27.97 -22.65
N HIS A 517 32.56 28.70 -22.87
CA HIS A 517 33.00 29.10 -24.21
C HIS A 517 33.34 27.91 -25.12
N GLU A 518 33.85 26.80 -24.56
CA GLU A 518 34.19 25.59 -25.31
C GLU A 518 33.00 24.63 -25.51
N ALA A 519 31.93 24.75 -24.70
CA ALA A 519 30.77 23.87 -24.77
C ALA A 519 29.83 24.24 -25.95
N ASP A 520 29.38 23.23 -26.69
CA ASP A 520 28.36 23.36 -27.74
C ASP A 520 26.97 23.43 -27.09
N ILE A 521 26.42 24.64 -26.94
CA ILE A 521 25.17 24.91 -26.23
C ILE A 521 24.18 25.50 -27.22
N ASN A 522 22.95 24.98 -27.25
CA ASN A 522 21.91 25.54 -28.10
C ASN A 522 21.48 26.91 -27.56
N THR A 523 21.75 28.00 -28.29
CA THR A 523 21.42 29.38 -27.91
C THR A 523 20.12 29.90 -28.53
N GLU A 524 19.30 29.06 -29.18
CA GLU A 524 18.03 29.46 -29.83
C GLU A 524 17.01 30.14 -28.89
N SER A 525 17.11 29.89 -27.59
CA SER A 525 16.28 30.50 -26.55
C SER A 525 16.79 31.85 -26.05
N VAL A 526 17.93 32.35 -26.57
CA VAL A 526 18.60 33.58 -26.11
C VAL A 526 18.28 34.73 -27.04
N PHE A 527 18.08 35.91 -26.46
CA PHE A 527 17.87 37.16 -27.17
C PHE A 527 19.20 37.68 -27.75
N ASP A 528 19.34 37.73 -29.08
CA ASP A 528 20.53 38.24 -29.77
C ASP A 528 20.41 39.72 -30.17
N TYR A 529 21.46 40.50 -29.91
CA TYR A 529 21.51 41.95 -30.16
C TYR A 529 21.99 42.33 -31.57
N SER A 530 22.24 41.36 -32.46
CA SER A 530 23.16 41.55 -33.60
C SER A 530 22.52 41.91 -34.96
N SER A 531 21.20 42.08 -35.08
CA SER A 531 20.57 42.24 -36.42
C SER A 531 19.72 43.49 -36.66
N THR A 532 19.87 44.57 -35.88
CA THR A 532 19.14 45.84 -36.13
C THR A 532 20.04 47.07 -35.97
N ILE A 533 21.08 47.16 -36.79
CA ILE A 533 21.67 48.46 -37.15
C ILE A 533 21.62 48.55 -38.68
N GLN A 534 20.50 49.06 -39.19
CA GLN A 534 20.52 49.83 -40.44
C GLN A 534 19.94 51.21 -40.14
N ASP A 535 20.75 52.20 -40.49
CA ASP A 535 20.50 53.64 -40.41
C ASP A 535 19.08 54.01 -40.83
N GLU A 536 18.34 54.68 -39.95
CA GLU A 536 17.56 55.86 -40.33
C GLU A 536 17.64 56.89 -39.20
N LYS A 537 18.45 57.93 -39.45
CA LYS A 537 18.35 59.22 -38.74
C LYS A 537 17.07 59.91 -39.18
N MET A 538 16.09 60.14 -38.29
CA MET A 538 15.32 61.39 -38.35
C MET A 538 14.55 61.70 -37.04
N GLU A 539 14.91 62.87 -36.51
CA GLU A 539 14.11 63.90 -35.82
C GLU A 539 13.39 63.60 -34.48
N GLU A 540 13.92 64.26 -33.44
CA GLU A 540 13.18 64.68 -32.25
C GLU A 540 11.92 65.45 -32.67
N ALA A 541 10.75 64.84 -32.43
CA ALA A 541 9.50 65.57 -32.24
C ALA A 541 8.95 65.20 -30.87
N THR A 542 9.21 66.08 -29.91
CA THR A 542 8.53 66.17 -28.64
C THR A 542 7.03 66.40 -28.85
N GLU A 543 6.22 65.36 -28.73
CA GLU A 543 4.81 65.50 -28.35
C GLU A 543 4.48 64.48 -27.27
N ILE A 544 4.71 64.89 -26.03
CA ILE A 544 4.09 64.29 -24.85
C ILE A 544 2.60 64.66 -24.96
N ILE A 545 1.77 63.74 -25.45
CA ILE A 545 0.31 63.85 -25.29
C ILE A 545 0.04 63.54 -23.81
N GLU A 546 -0.12 64.60 -23.03
CA GLU A 546 -0.70 64.55 -21.69
C GLU A 546 -2.12 63.99 -21.79
N ASN A 547 -2.30 62.70 -21.45
CA ASN A 547 -3.60 62.23 -20.98
C ASN A 547 -3.75 62.66 -19.52
N GLY A 548 -4.60 63.66 -19.32
CA GLY A 548 -4.79 64.34 -18.04
C GLY A 548 -5.16 63.39 -16.91
N PHE A 549 -4.20 63.14 -16.03
CA PHE A 549 -4.41 62.73 -14.65
C PHE A 549 -3.21 63.23 -13.83
N LYS A 550 -3.44 64.30 -13.05
CA LYS A 550 -2.53 64.69 -11.96
C LYS A 550 -3.06 64.01 -10.70
N PRO A 551 -2.31 63.11 -10.03
CA PRO A 551 -2.68 62.70 -8.70
C PRO A 551 -2.29 63.81 -7.73
N GLU A 552 -3.26 64.29 -6.95
CA GLU A 552 -3.01 65.17 -5.81
C GLU A 552 -2.10 64.47 -4.80
N GLU A 553 -1.07 65.19 -4.35
CA GLU A 553 -0.18 64.78 -3.27
C GLU A 553 -0.94 64.86 -1.94
N ASP A 554 -1.30 63.71 -1.37
CA ASP A 554 -1.71 63.65 0.02
C ASP A 554 -0.52 63.43 0.95
N ASN A 555 -0.36 64.41 1.83
CA ASN A 555 0.66 64.57 2.86
C ASN A 555 0.71 63.39 3.85
N TYR A 556 1.88 62.76 3.96
CA TYR A 556 2.37 62.24 5.23
C TYR A 556 3.80 62.73 5.50
N SER A 557 3.87 63.83 6.24
CA SER A 557 5.00 64.22 7.09
C SER A 557 5.22 63.13 8.16
N ASN A 558 6.38 62.82 8.74
CA ASN A 558 7.74 63.37 8.74
C ASN A 558 8.61 62.35 9.52
N CYS A 559 9.77 61.93 9.01
CA CYS A 559 10.94 61.64 9.86
C CYS A 559 12.22 61.54 9.00
N GLY A 560 13.13 62.50 9.19
CA GLY A 560 14.54 62.35 8.84
C GLY A 560 15.09 63.36 7.83
N LYS A 561 15.68 64.43 8.36
CA LYS A 561 16.31 65.56 7.67
C LYS A 561 17.52 65.18 6.80
N GLU A 562 17.60 65.89 5.67
CA GLU A 562 18.78 66.42 4.94
C GLU A 562 20.11 65.67 5.02
N LEU A 563 20.64 65.29 3.84
CA LEU A 563 22.00 65.65 3.41
C LEU A 563 22.03 65.70 1.87
N LYS A 564 22.30 66.90 1.34
CA LYS A 564 22.55 67.19 -0.08
C LYS A 564 23.93 66.65 -0.46
N GLU A 565 24.02 65.77 -1.47
CA GLU A 565 25.19 65.66 -2.33
C GLU A 565 24.78 65.39 -3.79
N LYS A 566 25.61 65.93 -4.71
CA LYS A 566 25.40 66.13 -6.15
C LYS A 566 25.24 64.83 -6.97
N PRO A 567 24.64 64.89 -8.17
CA PRO A 567 24.43 63.71 -9.02
C PRO A 567 25.78 63.25 -9.58
N LEU A 568 26.25 62.07 -9.15
CA LEU A 568 27.38 61.40 -9.77
C LEU A 568 26.88 60.17 -10.53
N LYS A 569 26.81 60.33 -11.85
CA LYS A 569 27.04 59.34 -12.92
C LYS A 569 26.85 57.86 -12.55
N THR A 570 25.76 57.26 -13.01
CA THR A 570 25.68 55.84 -13.46
C THR A 570 24.42 55.70 -14.31
N THR A 571 24.46 56.19 -15.55
CA THR A 571 23.39 56.04 -16.55
C THR A 571 23.79 55.01 -17.62
N GLU A 572 24.65 54.04 -17.30
CA GLU A 572 25.20 53.08 -18.27
C GLU A 572 25.06 51.59 -17.87
N GLU A 573 24.53 51.24 -16.68
CA GLU A 573 24.53 49.84 -16.22
C GLU A 573 23.27 49.01 -16.60
N THR A 574 22.24 49.58 -17.22
CA THR A 574 20.95 48.88 -17.42
C THR A 574 20.78 48.17 -18.76
N THR A 575 21.75 48.19 -19.66
CA THR A 575 21.60 47.65 -21.02
C THR A 575 22.23 46.27 -21.25
N SER A 576 23.13 45.80 -20.38
CA SER A 576 23.83 44.51 -20.55
C SER A 576 23.19 43.38 -19.74
N SER A 577 23.17 42.17 -20.31
CA SER A 577 22.70 40.96 -19.61
C SER A 577 23.61 40.65 -18.43
N PRO A 578 23.07 40.30 -17.25
CA PRO A 578 23.87 39.95 -16.08
C PRO A 578 24.59 38.59 -16.22
N VAL A 579 24.26 37.81 -17.25
CA VAL A 579 24.86 36.50 -17.55
C VAL A 579 25.25 36.40 -19.03
N THR A 580 26.25 35.55 -19.32
CA THR A 580 26.68 35.23 -20.69
C THR A 580 25.55 34.56 -21.48
N PRO A 581 25.52 34.68 -22.83
CA PRO A 581 24.43 34.12 -23.65
C PRO A 581 24.32 32.60 -23.50
N LYS A 582 25.43 31.88 -23.38
CA LYS A 582 25.41 30.43 -23.16
C LYS A 582 24.82 30.06 -21.79
N ARG A 583 25.16 30.80 -20.72
CA ARG A 583 24.53 30.60 -19.41
C ARG A 583 23.04 30.94 -19.45
N ALA A 584 22.66 32.01 -20.16
CA ALA A 584 21.26 32.37 -20.37
C ALA A 584 20.46 31.24 -21.03
N ALA A 585 21.02 30.56 -22.03
CA ALA A 585 20.37 29.42 -22.69
C ALA A 585 20.07 28.26 -21.73
N LEU A 586 21.03 27.93 -20.87
CA LEU A 586 20.90 26.87 -19.86
C LEU A 586 19.86 27.21 -18.80
N LEU A 587 19.88 28.46 -18.32
CA LEU A 587 18.88 28.94 -17.36
C LEU A 587 17.48 28.96 -17.98
N ASN A 588 17.36 29.32 -19.26
CA ASN A 588 16.09 29.26 -19.96
C ASN A 588 15.61 27.81 -20.10
N ALA A 589 16.48 26.83 -20.33
CA ALA A 589 16.07 25.42 -20.34
C ALA A 589 15.45 24.99 -18.99
N VAL A 590 15.97 25.48 -17.86
CA VAL A 590 15.36 25.25 -16.54
C VAL A 590 13.98 25.93 -16.44
N LEU A 591 13.83 27.16 -16.93
CA LEU A 591 12.54 27.87 -16.92
C LEU A 591 11.44 27.18 -17.73
N HIS A 592 11.81 26.40 -18.75
CA HIS A 592 10.86 25.64 -19.57
C HIS A 592 10.49 24.29 -18.96
N SER A 593 11.22 23.80 -17.94
CA SER A 593 10.93 22.52 -17.30
C SER A 593 9.57 22.54 -16.58
N ALA A 594 8.85 21.43 -16.64
CA ALA A 594 7.62 21.26 -15.87
C ALA A 594 7.94 21.12 -14.38
N TYR A 595 7.14 21.75 -13.52
CA TYR A 595 7.34 21.69 -12.07
C TYR A 595 6.02 21.77 -11.31
N SER A 596 6.03 21.25 -10.09
CA SER A 596 5.01 21.51 -9.08
C SER A 596 5.58 22.38 -7.97
N GLU A 597 4.89 23.48 -7.65
CA GLU A 597 5.33 24.45 -6.63
C GLU A 597 5.61 23.80 -5.27
N ALA A 598 4.74 22.87 -4.85
CA ALA A 598 4.85 22.18 -3.57
C ALA A 598 6.14 21.35 -3.44
N PHE A 599 6.65 20.82 -4.56
CA PHE A 599 7.85 19.99 -4.62
C PHE A 599 9.10 20.80 -4.98
N LEU A 600 8.97 21.91 -5.72
CA LEU A 600 10.11 22.75 -6.10
C LEU A 600 10.60 23.64 -4.94
N VAL A 601 9.68 24.27 -4.18
CA VAL A 601 10.01 25.25 -3.14
C VAL A 601 10.98 24.71 -2.07
N PRO A 602 10.83 23.47 -1.54
CA PRO A 602 11.79 22.91 -0.59
C PRO A 602 13.22 22.86 -1.13
N HIS A 603 13.39 22.51 -2.41
CA HIS A 603 14.71 22.36 -3.05
C HIS A 603 15.33 23.72 -3.43
N LEU A 604 14.51 24.73 -3.73
CA LEU A 604 15.00 26.10 -3.97
C LEU A 604 15.62 26.76 -2.73
N LYS A 605 15.28 26.29 -1.52
CA LYS A 605 15.87 26.78 -0.25
C LYS A 605 17.33 26.37 -0.08
N ASP A 606 17.75 25.29 -0.74
CA ASP A 606 19.10 24.76 -0.64
C ASP A 606 20.08 25.51 -1.57
N ILE A 607 19.58 26.39 -2.44
CA ILE A 607 20.39 27.18 -3.37
C ILE A 607 21.15 28.29 -2.61
N PRO A 608 22.47 28.44 -2.81
CA PRO A 608 23.25 29.50 -2.18
C PRO A 608 22.72 30.90 -2.49
N ALA A 609 22.72 31.76 -1.48
CA ALA A 609 22.20 33.13 -1.54
C ALA A 609 22.77 33.98 -2.71
N GLN A 610 24.05 33.77 -3.04
CA GLN A 610 24.72 34.44 -4.17
C GLN A 610 24.13 34.03 -5.51
N HIS A 611 23.90 32.72 -5.71
CA HIS A 611 23.27 32.16 -6.91
C HIS A 611 21.81 32.59 -7.01
N THR A 612 21.07 32.58 -5.90
CA THR A 612 19.68 33.09 -5.84
C THR A 612 19.61 34.56 -6.27
N THR A 613 20.54 35.41 -5.80
CA THR A 613 20.57 36.83 -6.17
C THR A 613 20.94 37.02 -7.65
N LEU A 614 21.90 36.26 -8.17
CA LEU A 614 22.28 36.29 -9.59
C LEU A 614 21.12 35.86 -10.49
N PHE A 615 20.44 34.77 -10.14
CA PHE A 615 19.30 34.28 -10.90
C PHE A 615 18.12 35.26 -10.86
N LEU A 616 17.82 35.84 -9.70
CA LEU A 616 16.80 36.87 -9.55
C LEU A 616 17.12 38.14 -10.39
N ARG A 617 18.39 38.53 -10.48
CA ARG A 617 18.84 39.62 -11.39
C ARG A 617 18.61 39.28 -12.85
N TYR A 618 18.91 38.04 -13.25
CA TYR A 618 18.66 37.56 -14.61
C TYR A 618 17.16 37.55 -14.95
N LEU A 619 16.31 37.05 -14.06
CA LEU A 619 14.85 37.07 -14.25
C LEU A 619 14.30 38.51 -14.32
N HIS A 620 14.79 39.41 -13.48
CA HIS A 620 14.43 40.83 -13.56
C HIS A 620 14.90 41.48 -14.88
N PHE A 621 16.07 41.09 -15.40
CA PHE A 621 16.53 41.53 -16.72
C PHE A 621 15.60 41.03 -17.84
N LEU A 622 15.25 39.74 -17.85
CA LEU A 622 14.31 39.17 -18.82
C LEU A 622 12.96 39.89 -18.74
N TYR A 623 12.45 40.10 -17.53
CA TYR A 623 11.22 40.81 -17.26
C TYR A 623 11.22 42.23 -17.87
N LEU A 624 12.27 43.02 -17.62
CA LEU A 624 12.39 44.38 -18.16
C LEU A 624 12.39 44.38 -19.69
N LYS A 625 13.05 43.39 -20.31
CA LYS A 625 13.07 43.23 -21.77
C LYS A 625 11.70 42.82 -22.34
N CYS A 626 10.96 41.93 -21.67
CA CYS A 626 9.58 41.61 -22.04
C CYS A 626 8.69 42.87 -22.01
N SER A 627 8.81 43.66 -20.95
CA SER A 627 7.98 44.84 -20.71
C SER A 627 8.22 46.01 -21.67
N ALA A 628 9.40 46.05 -22.30
CA ALA A 628 9.76 47.09 -23.26
C ALA A 628 9.16 46.85 -24.66
N ASN A 629 8.72 45.62 -24.96
CA ASN A 629 8.18 45.26 -26.25
C ASN A 629 6.65 45.38 -26.26
N ALA A 630 6.09 46.00 -27.30
CA ALA A 630 4.64 46.12 -27.49
C ALA A 630 3.83 44.80 -27.37
N PRO A 631 4.29 43.64 -27.89
CA PRO A 631 3.60 42.37 -27.69
C PRO A 631 3.81 41.71 -26.33
N MET A 632 4.59 42.31 -25.41
CA MET A 632 4.96 41.72 -24.11
C MET A 632 5.66 40.35 -24.23
N THR A 633 6.29 40.07 -25.37
CA THR A 633 7.04 38.84 -25.66
C THR A 633 8.52 39.16 -25.93
N LEU A 634 9.39 38.19 -25.64
CA LEU A 634 10.80 38.25 -26.01
C LEU A 634 11.00 37.79 -27.47
N PRO A 635 11.92 38.40 -28.22
CA PRO A 635 12.37 37.90 -29.52
C PRO A 635 13.24 36.65 -29.37
N GLY A 636 12.98 35.62 -30.19
CA GLY A 636 13.70 34.34 -30.19
C GLY A 636 12.83 33.20 -30.76
N VAL A 637 13.42 32.01 -30.97
CA VAL A 637 12.69 30.83 -31.48
C VAL A 637 11.81 30.22 -30.38
N HIS A 638 12.34 30.14 -29.15
CA HIS A 638 11.63 29.66 -27.96
C HIS A 638 12.07 30.40 -26.68
N PRO A 639 11.64 31.65 -26.47
CA PRO A 639 12.00 32.39 -25.26
C PRO A 639 11.04 32.11 -24.09
N PRO A 640 11.50 32.24 -22.82
CA PRO A 640 10.62 32.11 -21.66
C PRO A 640 9.46 33.11 -21.69
N THR A 641 8.27 32.65 -21.33
CA THR A 641 7.07 33.49 -21.28
C THR A 641 7.10 34.43 -20.07
N LEU A 642 6.35 35.54 -20.14
CA LEU A 642 6.22 36.47 -19.02
C LEU A 642 5.69 35.78 -17.74
N ASN A 643 4.74 34.86 -17.90
CA ASN A 643 4.18 34.11 -16.77
C ASN A 643 5.24 33.23 -16.12
N GLN A 644 5.98 32.44 -16.90
CA GLN A 644 7.09 31.63 -16.36
C GLN A 644 8.11 32.50 -15.62
N ILE A 645 8.48 33.66 -16.16
CA ILE A 645 9.42 34.57 -15.49
C ILE A 645 8.84 35.05 -14.16
N MET A 646 7.57 35.47 -14.12
CA MET A 646 6.91 35.94 -12.91
C MET A 646 6.74 34.84 -11.86
N ASP A 647 6.32 33.64 -12.28
CA ASP A 647 6.14 32.49 -11.40
C ASP A 647 7.47 32.11 -10.74
N TRP A 648 8.56 32.04 -11.51
CA TRP A 648 9.90 31.78 -10.96
C TRP A 648 10.42 32.90 -10.04
N ILE A 649 10.10 34.17 -10.31
CA ILE A 649 10.40 35.28 -9.38
C ILE A 649 9.66 35.06 -8.05
N CYS A 650 8.36 34.75 -8.10
CA CYS A 650 7.55 34.48 -6.91
C CYS A 650 8.11 33.29 -6.11
N LEU A 651 8.38 32.17 -6.78
CA LEU A 651 8.89 30.95 -6.16
C LEU A 651 10.25 31.16 -5.47
N LEU A 652 11.16 31.90 -6.09
CA LEU A 652 12.46 32.23 -5.50
C LEU A 652 12.32 33.13 -4.27
N LEU A 653 11.40 34.10 -4.33
CA LEU A 653 11.11 34.97 -3.19
C LEU A 653 10.47 34.16 -2.06
N ASP A 654 9.47 33.32 -2.33
CA ASP A 654 8.81 32.49 -1.31
C ASP A 654 9.78 31.52 -0.63
N ALA A 655 10.70 30.93 -1.40
CA ALA A 655 11.72 30.03 -0.86
C ALA A 655 12.76 30.77 -0.02
N ASN A 656 13.26 31.93 -0.48
CA ASN A 656 14.47 32.57 0.05
C ASN A 656 14.27 33.98 0.62
N PHE A 657 13.04 34.42 0.90
CA PHE A 657 12.73 35.81 1.29
C PHE A 657 13.61 36.33 2.43
N THR A 658 13.72 35.58 3.53
CA THR A 658 14.49 35.98 4.71
C THR A 658 15.97 36.18 4.39
N VAL A 659 16.53 35.34 3.53
CA VAL A 659 17.93 35.41 3.09
C VAL A 659 18.12 36.59 2.14
N VAL A 660 17.23 36.75 1.15
CA VAL A 660 17.31 37.81 0.13
C VAL A 660 17.17 39.20 0.76
N VAL A 661 16.31 39.38 1.77
CA VAL A 661 16.13 40.68 2.46
C VAL A 661 17.37 41.10 3.25
N MET A 662 18.15 40.14 3.74
CA MET A 662 19.38 40.41 4.51
C MET A 662 20.58 40.78 3.63
N ILE A 663 20.49 40.57 2.31
CA ILE A 663 21.55 40.86 1.34
C ILE A 663 21.42 42.32 0.85
N PRO A 664 22.41 43.21 1.11
CA PRO A 664 22.36 44.61 0.71
C PRO A 664 22.14 44.81 -0.79
N GLU A 665 22.73 43.94 -1.61
CA GLU A 665 22.68 43.96 -3.07
C GLU A 665 21.28 43.66 -3.63
N ALA A 666 20.49 42.86 -2.91
CA ALA A 666 19.14 42.49 -3.32
C ALA A 666 18.10 43.58 -2.97
N LYS A 667 18.41 44.46 -2.01
CA LYS A 667 17.50 45.54 -1.58
C LYS A 667 17.09 46.46 -2.73
N ARG A 668 18.03 46.83 -3.62
CA ARG A 668 17.72 47.66 -4.80
C ARG A 668 16.76 46.95 -5.76
N LEU A 669 16.98 45.65 -5.97
CA LEU A 669 16.16 44.83 -6.86
C LEU A 669 14.76 44.62 -6.28
N LEU A 670 14.62 44.36 -4.98
CA LEU A 670 13.32 44.26 -4.30
C LEU A 670 12.54 45.57 -4.36
N ILE A 671 13.20 46.72 -4.20
CA ILE A 671 12.54 48.03 -4.35
C ILE A 671 12.06 48.24 -5.79
N SER A 672 12.84 47.82 -6.79
CA SER A 672 12.45 47.86 -8.20
C SER A 672 11.19 47.02 -8.46
N LEU A 673 11.20 45.75 -8.02
CA LEU A 673 10.06 44.85 -8.13
C LEU A 673 8.83 45.39 -7.38
N TYR A 674 8.99 45.93 -6.18
CA TYR A 674 7.88 46.51 -5.41
C TYR A 674 7.24 47.71 -6.11
N LYS A 675 8.06 48.66 -6.59
CA LYS A 675 7.57 49.83 -7.34
C LYS A 675 6.81 49.39 -8.59
N PHE A 676 7.33 48.38 -9.27
CA PHE A 676 6.72 47.82 -10.46
C PHE A 676 5.37 47.14 -10.15
N VAL A 677 5.30 46.25 -9.16
CA VAL A 677 4.05 45.59 -8.75
C VAL A 677 3.01 46.63 -8.36
N LYS A 678 3.42 47.70 -7.65
CA LYS A 678 2.52 48.82 -7.32
C LYS A 678 2.00 49.53 -8.58
N ALA A 679 2.85 49.75 -9.59
CA ALA A 679 2.44 50.34 -10.86
C ALA A 679 1.47 49.42 -11.62
N GLN A 680 1.72 48.11 -11.66
CA GLN A 680 0.80 47.14 -12.28
C GLN A 680 -0.55 47.10 -11.58
N ILE A 681 -0.57 47.03 -10.25
CA ILE A 681 -1.83 47.06 -9.48
C ILE A 681 -2.62 48.33 -9.81
N SER A 682 -1.94 49.48 -9.94
CA SER A 682 -2.58 50.73 -10.38
C SER A 682 -3.18 50.59 -11.78
N VAL A 683 -2.44 50.07 -12.75
CA VAL A 683 -2.91 49.87 -14.14
C VAL A 683 -4.09 48.90 -14.20
N TYR A 684 -4.02 47.76 -13.51
CA TYR A 684 -5.12 46.81 -13.42
C TYR A 684 -6.35 47.40 -12.73
N SER A 685 -6.16 48.26 -11.71
CA SER A 685 -7.27 48.93 -11.06
C SER A 685 -7.97 49.93 -12.00
N GLU A 686 -7.21 50.64 -12.85
CA GLU A 686 -7.79 51.52 -13.88
C GLU A 686 -8.45 50.73 -15.00
N LEU A 687 -7.84 49.62 -15.45
CA LEU A 687 -8.45 48.70 -16.43
C LEU A 687 -9.76 48.10 -15.93
N ASN A 688 -9.84 47.68 -14.66
CA ASN A 688 -11.06 47.18 -14.05
C ASN A 688 -12.18 48.23 -14.01
N LYS A 689 -11.84 49.52 -13.82
CA LYS A 689 -12.83 50.61 -13.92
C LYS A 689 -13.37 50.73 -15.34
N ILE A 690 -12.52 50.56 -16.36
CA ILE A 690 -12.90 50.61 -17.77
C ILE A 690 -13.69 49.37 -18.18
N GLU A 691 -13.40 48.19 -17.62
CA GLU A 691 -14.11 46.94 -17.95
C GLU A 691 -15.61 47.04 -17.66
N VAL A 692 -15.98 47.66 -16.53
CA VAL A 692 -17.39 47.89 -16.17
C VAL A 692 -18.08 48.76 -17.23
N SER A 693 -17.43 49.86 -17.64
CA SER A 693 -17.95 50.74 -18.69
C SER A 693 -18.02 50.04 -20.06
N PHE A 694 -17.06 49.17 -20.38
CA PHE A 694 -17.05 48.41 -21.62
C PHE A 694 -18.15 47.35 -21.66
N ARG A 695 -18.42 46.69 -20.52
CA ARG A 695 -19.52 45.72 -20.36
C ARG A 695 -20.88 46.40 -20.50
N GLU A 696 -21.04 47.60 -19.96
CA GLU A 696 -22.25 48.41 -20.16
C GLU A 696 -22.40 48.88 -21.61
N LEU A 697 -21.31 49.29 -22.27
CA LEU A 697 -21.33 49.63 -23.71
C LEU A 697 -21.69 48.43 -24.58
N GLN A 698 -21.18 47.23 -24.29
CA GLN A 698 -21.59 46.00 -24.97
C GLN A 698 -23.07 45.70 -24.75
N LYS A 699 -23.57 45.88 -23.52
CA LYS A 699 -25.00 45.70 -23.20
C LYS A 699 -25.88 46.70 -23.95
N LEU A 700 -25.50 47.98 -23.98
CA LEU A 700 -26.19 49.02 -24.76
C LEU A 700 -26.15 48.75 -26.27
N ASN A 701 -25.05 48.17 -26.78
CA ASN A 701 -24.94 47.79 -28.19
C ASN A 701 -25.81 46.56 -28.53
N GLN A 702 -25.94 45.61 -27.60
CA GLN A 702 -26.88 44.50 -27.70
C GLN A 702 -28.34 44.97 -27.63
N GLU A 703 -28.65 45.95 -26.76
CA GLU A 703 -29.97 46.56 -26.65
C GLU A 703 -30.34 47.40 -27.88
N LYS A 704 -29.38 48.11 -28.51
CA LYS A 704 -29.58 48.79 -29.81
C LYS A 704 -29.89 47.84 -30.97
N ASN A 705 -29.40 46.60 -30.93
CA ASN A 705 -29.76 45.59 -31.92
C ASN A 705 -31.16 44.98 -31.66
N ASN A 706 -31.76 45.25 -30.49
CA ASN A 706 -33.08 44.78 -30.09
C ASN A 706 -34.18 45.86 -30.14
N THR A 707 -33.87 47.10 -30.56
CA THR A 707 -34.92 48.09 -30.80
C THR A 707 -35.68 47.77 -32.08
N GLU A 708 -36.90 47.28 -31.93
CA GLU A 708 -37.90 47.23 -32.99
C GLU A 708 -38.12 48.64 -33.57
N LEU A 709 -38.40 48.72 -34.88
CA LEU A 709 -38.39 49.95 -35.70
C LEU A 709 -39.38 51.06 -35.27
N TYR A 710 -40.17 50.87 -34.21
CA TYR A 710 -41.00 51.91 -33.62
C TYR A 710 -41.31 51.62 -32.14
N SER A 711 -41.49 52.68 -31.36
CA SER A 711 -42.01 52.63 -29.98
C SER A 711 -43.26 53.52 -29.88
N ILE A 712 -44.29 53.06 -29.15
CA ILE A 712 -45.41 53.91 -28.73
C ILE A 712 -45.18 54.27 -27.28
N GLU A 713 -44.98 55.56 -27.03
CA GLU A 713 -44.93 56.11 -25.68
C GLU A 713 -46.24 56.87 -25.41
N VAL A 714 -46.92 56.52 -24.31
CA VAL A 714 -48.12 57.22 -23.85
C VAL A 714 -47.67 58.32 -22.91
N LEU A 715 -47.81 59.57 -23.36
CA LEU A 715 -47.59 60.75 -22.54
C LEU A 715 -48.91 61.15 -21.88
N GLU A 716 -48.96 61.08 -20.55
CA GLU A 716 -50.04 61.70 -19.77
C GLU A 716 -49.83 63.23 -19.81
N LEU A 717 -50.68 63.92 -20.57
CA LEU A 717 -50.76 65.37 -20.60
C LEU A 717 -51.84 65.79 -19.60
N ILE A 718 -51.40 66.31 -18.44
CA ILE A 718 -52.12 67.02 -17.35
C ILE A 718 -53.60 66.68 -17.16
#